data_AF-A0A356DUN5-F1
#
_entry.id   AF-A0A356DUN5-F1
#
_cell.length_a   1.000
_cell.length_b   1.000
_cell.length_c   1.000
_cell.angle_alpha   90.00
_cell.angle_beta   90.00
_cell.angle_gamma   90.00
#
_symmetry.space_group_name_H-M   'P 1'
#
loop_
_entity.id
_entity.type
_entity.pdbx_description
1 polymer ?
#
loop_
_entity_poly.entity_id
_entity_poly.type
_entity_poly.pdbx_seq_one_letter_code
_entity_poly.pdbx_strand_id
1 'polypeptide(L)'
;MKSIPKPLYIIMVLAMLFGMLGIQPAKPVLAATTLRVSQVYGGGGNTGAPFTHDFVEIFNSGSAAVSLNGLSVQYASAAGTGNFGSSAGQITVLPDVMLAAGQYYLIQEGSGANGVPLPIPDLIDDTPIAMGTASGKIALVNSQVSLGCNGSSTICTPEQLALIVDLVGYGEANFYEGAAAAPVLSNTTAALRNEGGCQDTDDNAADFQALTPTPRNTASPTNSCTPVGPIPPVINEFSANTTGTDVEFVEFFGTPNTDYSAYTLLEIEGDANTTNSSEGFVDEVVPLGTTDANGLLLVNLAANALENGTISLLLVKDNTATLGVDIDTDDDGVIDLTYWSEITDGVAINDGGAGDLTYAIPVLVSGYDGIAFTPGGASRIPDGTDTDTSADWVRNDFDLAGIPGFLGTIATGEAYNTPGTSNQVYVETAPSVVSTIPANGGNHPMDENITVTFSEAVTVTDPWYSIVCATSGTHTAVVTDADPVYTLNPDVNFTVGESCTVTITAANVVDDDTDDATFDAMLADYTFTFTAITPPERCGDPFTPTYQIQGNGETSPLAGTVLATEGVVVGDFQVGGKNGYYIQDPTGDGDTATSDGIFVYNTATAVNVGDHVRVRGTAVEYYGITEISPVTQVWICSTGNTVVPTAVTLPVTAVSDFEKYESMLV
;
A
#
# COMPACT_ATOMS: atom_id res chain seq x y z
N MET A 1 31.13 8.91 -58.71
CA MET A 1 29.70 9.22 -58.48
C MET A 1 28.97 7.91 -58.19
N LYS A 2 28.75 7.60 -56.92
CA LYS A 2 27.91 6.47 -56.48
C LYS A 2 27.00 7.01 -55.39
N SER A 3 25.70 6.83 -55.59
CA SER A 3 24.62 7.36 -54.77
C SER A 3 24.56 6.66 -53.42
N ILE A 4 24.44 7.45 -52.36
CA ILE A 4 24.18 6.99 -50.99
C ILE A 4 22.69 6.58 -50.89
N PRO A 5 22.35 5.45 -50.24
CA PRO A 5 20.98 4.95 -50.14
C PRO A 5 20.13 5.80 -49.16
N LYS A 6 18.81 5.76 -49.36
CA LYS A 6 17.80 6.64 -48.76
C LYS A 6 17.32 6.37 -47.31
N PRO A 7 17.81 5.42 -46.48
CA PRO A 7 17.25 5.26 -45.13
C PRO A 7 17.86 6.21 -44.10
N LEU A 8 18.99 6.88 -44.41
CA LEU A 8 19.69 7.74 -43.44
C LEU A 8 19.04 9.12 -43.25
N TYR A 9 18.21 9.58 -44.18
CA TYR A 9 17.53 10.88 -44.08
C TYR A 9 16.29 10.86 -43.18
N ILE A 10 15.70 9.68 -42.95
CA ILE A 10 14.48 9.55 -42.12
C ILE A 10 14.84 9.49 -40.63
N ILE A 11 15.98 8.89 -40.27
CA ILE A 11 16.46 8.83 -38.88
C ILE A 11 16.99 10.20 -38.42
N MET A 12 17.57 10.99 -39.32
CA MET A 12 18.08 12.33 -38.98
C MET A 12 16.97 13.39 -38.88
N VAL A 13 15.79 13.16 -39.49
CA VAL A 13 14.60 14.02 -39.35
C VAL A 13 13.73 13.60 -38.15
N LEU A 14 13.71 12.31 -37.76
CA LEU A 14 13.06 11.88 -36.51
C LEU A 14 13.87 12.28 -35.26
N ALA A 15 15.20 12.27 -35.31
CA ALA A 15 16.05 12.71 -34.21
C ALA A 15 16.08 14.25 -34.02
N MET A 16 15.70 15.03 -35.04
CA MET A 16 15.52 16.49 -34.92
C MET A 16 14.11 16.90 -34.44
N LEU A 17 13.15 15.98 -34.34
CA LEU A 17 11.81 16.27 -33.79
C LEU A 17 11.68 16.04 -32.27
N PHE A 18 12.64 15.35 -31.63
CA PHE A 18 12.73 15.21 -30.17
C PHE A 18 13.67 16.24 -29.51
N GLY A 19 14.30 17.11 -30.29
CA GLY A 19 15.25 18.14 -29.82
C GLY A 19 14.66 19.54 -29.60
N MET A 20 13.33 19.66 -29.57
CA MET A 20 12.62 20.92 -29.29
C MET A 20 11.61 20.75 -28.14
N LEU A 21 11.96 20.03 -27.07
CA LEU A 21 11.47 20.48 -25.77
C LEU A 21 12.16 21.83 -25.54
N GLY A 22 11.39 22.90 -25.75
CA GLY A 22 11.82 24.23 -25.35
C GLY A 22 12.14 24.15 -23.87
N ILE A 23 13.42 24.22 -23.53
CA ILE A 23 13.86 24.64 -22.21
C ILE A 23 13.33 26.06 -22.08
N GLN A 24 12.10 26.21 -21.58
CA GLN A 24 11.63 27.49 -21.13
C GLN A 24 12.51 27.86 -19.94
N PRO A 25 13.19 29.01 -19.95
CA PRO A 25 13.86 29.47 -18.74
C PRO A 25 12.79 29.57 -17.65
N ALA A 26 13.07 29.02 -16.46
CA ALA A 26 12.27 29.26 -15.27
C ALA A 26 11.97 30.75 -15.22
N LYS A 27 10.69 31.11 -15.33
CA LYS A 27 10.27 32.50 -15.25
C LYS A 27 10.01 32.77 -13.79
N PRO A 28 10.81 33.62 -13.11
CA PRO A 28 10.38 34.13 -11.83
C PRO A 28 9.15 35.00 -12.10
N VAL A 29 7.96 34.45 -11.85
CA VAL A 29 6.85 35.28 -11.38
C VAL A 29 7.29 35.78 -10.00
N LEU A 30 6.86 36.97 -9.61
CA LEU A 30 7.28 37.59 -8.36
C LEU A 30 6.96 36.68 -7.17
N ALA A 31 8.01 36.04 -6.65
CA ALA A 31 8.01 35.30 -5.39
C ALA A 31 7.48 36.17 -4.23
N ALA A 32 6.67 35.53 -3.39
CA ALA A 32 6.11 35.98 -2.11
C ALA A 32 4.91 36.93 -2.19
N THR A 33 3.79 36.44 -2.72
CA THR A 33 2.49 36.84 -2.18
C THR A 33 2.11 35.91 -1.03
N THR A 34 1.36 36.41 -0.06
CA THR A 34 0.95 35.62 1.11
C THR A 34 -0.27 34.74 0.83
N LEU A 35 -0.94 34.93 -0.31
CA LEU A 35 -2.09 34.11 -0.72
C LEU A 35 -1.65 33.11 -1.76
N ARG A 36 -2.04 31.85 -1.58
CA ARG A 36 -1.73 30.78 -2.53
C ARG A 36 -2.75 29.66 -2.48
N VAL A 37 -2.79 28.86 -3.52
CA VAL A 37 -3.56 27.64 -3.61
C VAL A 37 -2.88 26.57 -2.76
N SER A 38 -3.57 26.09 -1.73
CA SER A 38 -3.10 25.00 -0.87
C SER A 38 -3.58 23.64 -1.35
N GLN A 39 -4.73 23.56 -2.02
CA GLN A 39 -5.23 22.31 -2.61
C GLN A 39 -5.98 22.53 -3.93
N VAL A 40 -5.85 21.54 -4.82
CA VAL A 40 -6.66 21.41 -6.05
C VAL A 40 -7.18 19.98 -6.18
N TYR A 41 -8.50 19.83 -6.29
CA TYR A 41 -9.15 18.53 -6.48
C TYR A 41 -10.20 18.60 -7.60
N GLY A 42 -9.97 17.87 -8.69
CA GLY A 42 -10.87 17.79 -9.85
C GLY A 42 -11.58 16.44 -10.03
N GLY A 43 -11.63 15.62 -8.97
CA GLY A 43 -12.21 14.27 -9.00
C GLY A 43 -13.65 14.18 -8.52
N GLY A 44 -14.27 15.32 -8.19
CA GLY A 44 -15.55 15.41 -7.49
C GLY A 44 -16.66 14.62 -8.16
N GLY A 45 -17.29 13.74 -7.41
CA GLY A 45 -18.49 13.05 -7.87
C GLY A 45 -18.26 11.93 -8.90
N ASN A 46 -17.01 11.66 -9.29
CA ASN A 46 -16.66 10.51 -10.13
C ASN A 46 -16.69 9.20 -9.34
N THR A 47 -16.77 8.05 -10.02
CA THR A 47 -16.72 6.74 -9.34
C THR A 47 -15.43 6.61 -8.51
N GLY A 48 -15.58 6.31 -7.22
CA GLY A 48 -14.48 6.22 -6.26
C GLY A 48 -14.05 7.56 -5.64
N ALA A 49 -14.71 8.67 -5.98
CA ALA A 49 -14.41 9.97 -5.38
C ALA A 49 -14.77 10.01 -3.88
N PRO A 50 -13.87 10.49 -3.00
CA PRO A 50 -14.21 10.75 -1.61
C PRO A 50 -15.25 11.87 -1.47
N PHE A 51 -15.25 12.87 -2.36
CA PHE A 51 -16.16 14.01 -2.30
C PHE A 51 -17.02 14.15 -3.55
N THR A 52 -18.21 14.72 -3.36
CA THR A 52 -19.21 14.99 -4.42
C THR A 52 -18.84 16.12 -5.37
N HIS A 53 -17.91 16.99 -4.96
CA HIS A 53 -17.56 18.21 -5.69
C HIS A 53 -16.05 18.34 -5.86
N ASP A 54 -15.67 18.95 -6.97
CA ASP A 54 -14.38 19.56 -7.19
C ASP A 54 -14.20 20.72 -6.19
N PHE A 55 -12.96 21.05 -5.85
CA PHE A 55 -12.68 22.23 -5.03
C PHE A 55 -11.29 22.81 -5.27
N VAL A 56 -11.18 24.09 -4.97
CA VAL A 56 -9.91 24.81 -4.84
C VAL A 56 -9.86 25.40 -3.43
N GLU A 57 -8.71 25.27 -2.76
CA GLU A 57 -8.48 25.81 -1.43
C GLU A 57 -7.41 26.90 -1.51
N ILE A 58 -7.69 28.08 -0.96
CA ILE A 58 -6.74 29.19 -0.85
C ILE A 58 -6.27 29.28 0.60
N PHE A 59 -4.99 29.58 0.79
CA PHE A 59 -4.35 29.69 2.09
C PHE A 59 -3.61 31.03 2.22
N ASN A 60 -3.71 31.65 3.39
CA ASN A 60 -2.92 32.83 3.74
C ASN A 60 -1.70 32.45 4.60
N SER A 61 -0.53 32.42 3.99
CA SER A 61 0.75 32.11 4.64
C SER A 61 1.40 33.27 5.37
N GLY A 62 0.82 34.47 5.22
CA GLY A 62 1.34 35.68 5.84
C GLY A 62 1.07 35.73 7.34
N SER A 63 1.69 36.71 7.99
CA SER A 63 1.47 37.02 9.41
C SER A 63 0.36 38.04 9.65
N ALA A 64 -0.39 38.42 8.62
CA ALA A 64 -1.48 39.39 8.70
C ALA A 64 -2.65 38.98 7.79
N ALA A 65 -3.85 39.48 8.09
CA ALA A 65 -5.02 39.24 7.26
C ALA A 65 -4.91 39.88 5.87
N VAL A 66 -5.36 39.17 4.83
CA VAL A 66 -5.30 39.60 3.43
C VAL A 66 -6.70 39.61 2.82
N SER A 67 -7.01 40.64 2.03
CA SER A 67 -8.30 40.72 1.33
C SER A 67 -8.30 39.81 0.08
N LEU A 68 -9.40 39.08 -0.12
CA LEU A 68 -9.67 38.34 -1.36
C LEU A 68 -10.38 39.21 -2.43
N ASN A 69 -10.72 40.47 -2.10
CA ASN A 69 -11.43 41.36 -3.00
C ASN A 69 -10.63 41.64 -4.28
N GLY A 70 -11.32 41.63 -5.42
CA GLY A 70 -10.70 41.85 -6.73
C GLY A 70 -9.96 40.64 -7.30
N LEU A 71 -9.87 39.53 -6.56
CA LEU A 71 -9.24 38.29 -7.01
C LEU A 71 -10.25 37.34 -7.68
N SER A 72 -9.74 36.38 -8.45
CA SER A 72 -10.49 35.21 -8.93
C SER A 72 -9.63 33.95 -9.00
N VAL A 73 -10.26 32.79 -8.90
CA VAL A 73 -9.68 31.51 -9.34
C VAL A 73 -10.05 31.32 -10.81
N GLN A 74 -9.08 31.03 -11.66
CA GLN A 74 -9.30 30.80 -13.09
C GLN A 74 -8.74 29.47 -13.53
N TYR A 75 -9.49 28.76 -14.38
CA TYR A 75 -9.12 27.45 -14.88
C TYR A 75 -8.82 27.44 -16.38
N ALA A 76 -7.87 26.60 -16.77
CA ALA A 76 -7.68 26.17 -18.15
C ALA A 76 -7.27 24.69 -18.19
N SER A 77 -7.72 23.95 -19.20
CA SER A 77 -7.34 22.54 -19.38
C SER A 77 -5.82 22.36 -19.58
N ALA A 78 -5.27 21.22 -19.14
CA ALA A 78 -3.84 20.91 -19.15
C ALA A 78 -3.11 21.27 -20.45
N ALA A 79 -3.59 20.78 -21.60
CA ALA A 79 -3.00 21.03 -22.92
C ALA A 79 -3.89 21.83 -23.88
N GLY A 80 -5.07 22.29 -23.44
CA GLY A 80 -6.05 22.91 -24.35
C GLY A 80 -5.70 24.33 -24.79
N THR A 81 -6.40 24.80 -25.81
CA THR A 81 -6.12 26.09 -26.49
C THR A 81 -6.91 27.28 -25.92
N GLY A 82 -7.76 27.06 -24.92
CA GLY A 82 -8.54 28.10 -24.24
C GLY A 82 -7.70 28.92 -23.25
N ASN A 83 -8.11 30.17 -23.03
CA ASN A 83 -7.51 31.07 -22.03
C ASN A 83 -8.08 30.78 -20.63
N PHE A 84 -7.31 31.12 -19.59
CA PHE A 84 -7.83 31.16 -18.22
C PHE A 84 -9.07 32.06 -18.14
N GLY A 85 -10.14 31.58 -17.51
CA GLY A 85 -11.37 32.35 -17.30
C GLY A 85 -12.10 32.74 -18.59
N SER A 86 -11.96 31.97 -19.67
CA SER A 86 -12.53 32.35 -20.98
C SER A 86 -14.07 32.35 -21.03
N SER A 87 -14.72 31.77 -20.03
CA SER A 87 -16.17 31.79 -19.83
C SER A 87 -16.49 31.81 -18.33
N ALA A 88 -17.75 32.06 -17.96
CA ALA A 88 -18.20 32.07 -16.56
C ALA A 88 -17.87 30.74 -15.84
N GLY A 89 -18.04 29.59 -16.49
CA GLY A 89 -17.68 28.27 -15.94
C GLY A 89 -16.18 27.97 -15.90
N GLN A 90 -15.32 28.98 -15.98
CA GLN A 90 -13.87 28.88 -15.88
C GLN A 90 -13.28 29.99 -14.98
N ILE A 91 -14.12 30.77 -14.32
CA ILE A 91 -13.72 31.87 -13.44
C ILE A 91 -14.63 31.97 -12.22
N THR A 92 -14.05 31.78 -11.04
CA THR A 92 -14.71 31.95 -9.76
C THR A 92 -14.24 33.26 -9.15
N VAL A 93 -15.10 34.27 -9.12
CA VAL A 93 -14.78 35.58 -8.54
C VAL A 93 -14.81 35.49 -7.02
N LEU A 94 -13.75 35.94 -6.34
CA LEU A 94 -13.67 35.89 -4.89
C LEU A 94 -14.40 37.07 -4.23
N PRO A 95 -15.05 36.86 -3.07
CA PRO A 95 -15.78 37.91 -2.38
C PRO A 95 -14.86 38.87 -1.63
N ASP A 96 -15.42 40.00 -1.19
CA ASP A 96 -14.73 40.96 -0.32
C ASP A 96 -14.67 40.43 1.12
N VAL A 97 -13.75 39.49 1.36
CA VAL A 97 -13.50 38.85 2.65
C VAL A 97 -12.03 39.03 3.03
N MET A 98 -11.77 39.21 4.32
CA MET A 98 -10.42 39.20 4.89
C MET A 98 -10.10 37.79 5.38
N LEU A 99 -9.12 37.14 4.77
CA LEU A 99 -8.60 35.85 5.20
C LEU A 99 -7.49 36.08 6.24
N ALA A 100 -7.67 35.64 7.49
CA ALA A 100 -6.68 35.87 8.55
C ALA A 100 -5.39 35.07 8.30
N ALA A 101 -4.33 35.42 9.05
CA ALA A 101 -3.06 34.71 9.00
C ALA A 101 -3.26 33.22 9.31
N GLY A 102 -2.70 32.35 8.48
CA GLY A 102 -2.79 30.91 8.61
C GLY A 102 -4.17 30.29 8.32
N GLN A 103 -5.15 31.07 7.87
CA GLN A 103 -6.47 30.52 7.52
C GLN A 103 -6.53 29.96 6.09
N TYR A 104 -7.45 29.02 5.90
CA TYR A 104 -7.85 28.45 4.62
C TYR A 104 -9.19 29.03 4.17
N TYR A 105 -9.44 28.99 2.86
CA TYR A 105 -10.68 29.42 2.23
C TYR A 105 -11.10 28.38 1.19
N LEU A 106 -12.20 27.67 1.45
CA LEU A 106 -12.68 26.56 0.65
C LEU A 106 -13.68 27.03 -0.40
N ILE A 107 -13.41 26.74 -1.67
CA ILE A 107 -14.26 27.07 -2.80
C ILE A 107 -14.79 25.77 -3.40
N GLN A 108 -16.11 25.58 -3.34
CA GLN A 108 -16.79 24.45 -3.98
C GLN A 108 -16.99 24.74 -5.47
N GLU A 109 -16.56 23.78 -6.29
CA GLU A 109 -16.59 23.86 -7.75
C GLU A 109 -17.52 22.77 -8.34
N GLY A 110 -17.22 22.24 -9.53
CA GLY A 110 -18.06 21.29 -10.26
C GLY A 110 -18.56 20.10 -9.41
N SER A 111 -19.76 19.60 -9.72
CA SER A 111 -20.39 18.50 -8.97
C SER A 111 -20.49 17.21 -9.80
N GLY A 112 -20.59 16.07 -9.10
CA GLY A 112 -21.00 14.79 -9.68
C GLY A 112 -21.81 13.95 -8.69
N ALA A 113 -21.85 12.62 -8.90
CA ALA A 113 -22.85 11.75 -8.28
C ALA A 113 -22.36 10.95 -7.05
N ASN A 114 -21.05 10.82 -6.83
CA ASN A 114 -20.46 9.92 -5.83
C ASN A 114 -19.67 10.68 -4.74
N GLY A 115 -19.40 10.03 -3.61
CA GLY A 115 -18.67 10.63 -2.48
C GLY A 115 -19.57 11.34 -1.49
N VAL A 116 -18.96 11.95 -0.47
CA VAL A 116 -19.66 12.73 0.56
C VAL A 116 -19.66 14.23 0.23
N PRO A 117 -20.55 15.05 0.80
CA PRO A 117 -20.44 16.51 0.70
C PRO A 117 -19.10 17.02 1.24
N LEU A 118 -18.61 18.14 0.70
CA LEU A 118 -17.48 18.85 1.31
C LEU A 118 -17.86 19.34 2.73
N PRO A 119 -16.87 19.55 3.62
CA PRO A 119 -17.07 20.46 4.75
C PRO A 119 -17.64 21.78 4.26
N ILE A 120 -18.45 22.46 5.08
CA ILE A 120 -19.20 23.66 4.68
C ILE A 120 -18.27 24.63 3.93
N PRO A 121 -18.42 24.81 2.62
CA PRO A 121 -17.52 25.67 1.85
C PRO A 121 -17.69 27.13 2.26
N ASP A 122 -16.60 27.90 2.22
CA ASP A 122 -16.67 29.35 2.44
C ASP A 122 -17.29 30.06 1.23
N LEU A 123 -17.09 29.51 0.03
CA LEU A 123 -17.74 29.93 -1.20
C LEU A 123 -18.30 28.74 -1.96
N ILE A 124 -19.56 28.86 -2.39
CA ILE A 124 -20.17 27.99 -3.40
C ILE A 124 -20.20 28.82 -4.68
N ASP A 125 -19.51 28.38 -5.73
CA ASP A 125 -19.55 29.09 -7.01
C ASP A 125 -20.95 28.97 -7.65
N ASP A 126 -21.50 30.09 -8.10
CA ASP A 126 -22.77 30.15 -8.84
C ASP A 126 -22.63 29.58 -10.26
N THR A 127 -21.41 29.58 -10.80
CA THR A 127 -21.07 28.99 -12.11
C THR A 127 -19.89 28.03 -12.02
N PRO A 128 -20.02 26.91 -11.27
CA PRO A 128 -18.89 26.10 -10.86
C PRO A 128 -17.97 25.67 -12.01
N ILE A 129 -16.67 25.76 -11.77
CA ILE A 129 -15.62 25.28 -12.66
C ILE A 129 -15.64 23.75 -12.66
N ALA A 130 -15.91 23.15 -13.82
CA ALA A 130 -15.68 21.73 -14.02
C ALA A 130 -14.20 21.49 -14.30
N MET A 131 -13.47 20.89 -13.34
CA MET A 131 -12.04 20.68 -13.45
C MET A 131 -11.71 19.32 -14.07
N GLY A 132 -10.50 19.22 -14.61
CA GLY A 132 -9.99 17.96 -15.15
C GLY A 132 -9.43 17.10 -14.03
N THR A 133 -9.90 15.87 -13.88
CA THR A 133 -9.48 15.02 -12.76
C THR A 133 -7.99 14.73 -12.73
N ALA A 134 -7.40 14.26 -13.84
CA ALA A 134 -5.99 13.86 -13.85
C ALA A 134 -5.01 15.01 -14.15
N SER A 135 -5.46 16.05 -14.85
CA SER A 135 -4.60 17.14 -15.30
C SER A 135 -5.37 18.43 -15.58
N GLY A 136 -4.77 19.57 -15.24
CA GLY A 136 -5.39 20.87 -15.39
C GLY A 136 -4.47 22.01 -14.97
N LYS A 137 -4.96 23.25 -15.10
CA LYS A 137 -4.26 24.45 -14.65
C LYS A 137 -5.21 25.34 -13.87
N ILE A 138 -4.74 25.81 -12.71
CA ILE A 138 -5.42 26.76 -11.85
C ILE A 138 -4.52 27.97 -11.66
N ALA A 139 -5.06 29.17 -11.85
CA ALA A 139 -4.38 30.41 -11.50
C ALA A 139 -5.25 31.18 -10.49
N LEU A 140 -4.64 31.60 -9.39
CA LEU A 140 -5.19 32.66 -8.54
C LEU A 140 -4.77 33.99 -9.17
N VAL A 141 -5.73 34.84 -9.52
CA VAL A 141 -5.48 36.02 -10.35
C VAL A 141 -5.99 37.28 -9.67
N ASN A 142 -5.18 38.34 -9.65
CA ASN A 142 -5.55 39.69 -9.22
C ASN A 142 -6.36 40.44 -10.30
N SER A 143 -7.46 39.82 -10.72
CA SER A 143 -8.43 40.32 -11.68
C SER A 143 -9.70 39.49 -11.57
N GLN A 144 -10.87 40.11 -11.69
CA GLN A 144 -12.17 39.43 -11.75
C GLN A 144 -12.62 39.12 -13.18
N VAL A 145 -11.77 39.39 -14.17
CA VAL A 145 -12.00 39.05 -15.59
C VAL A 145 -10.92 38.11 -16.09
N SER A 146 -11.22 37.40 -17.17
CA SER A 146 -10.31 36.48 -17.87
C SER A 146 -8.90 37.06 -17.98
N LEU A 147 -7.90 36.26 -17.61
CA LEU A 147 -6.50 36.61 -17.77
C LEU A 147 -6.12 36.82 -19.25
N GLY A 148 -6.87 36.20 -20.18
CA GLY A 148 -6.70 36.40 -21.62
C GLY A 148 -5.49 35.67 -22.22
N CYS A 149 -4.85 34.78 -21.46
CA CYS A 149 -3.76 33.91 -21.90
C CYS A 149 -3.86 32.54 -21.21
N ASN A 150 -3.00 31.59 -21.59
CA ASN A 150 -2.85 30.30 -20.90
C ASN A 150 -1.39 29.85 -20.75
N GLY A 151 -0.45 30.74 -21.05
CA GLY A 151 1.00 30.51 -20.92
C GLY A 151 1.62 29.58 -21.97
N SER A 152 0.81 28.95 -22.81
CA SER A 152 1.26 28.04 -23.87
C SER A 152 0.73 28.47 -25.24
N SER A 153 -0.40 27.93 -25.71
CA SER A 153 -0.97 28.27 -27.03
C SER A 153 -1.31 29.76 -27.18
N THR A 154 -1.59 30.44 -26.07
CA THR A 154 -1.64 31.90 -25.97
C THR A 154 -0.70 32.34 -24.85
N ILE A 155 0.49 32.81 -25.24
CA ILE A 155 1.55 33.24 -24.32
C ILE A 155 1.07 34.45 -23.52
N CYS A 156 1.24 34.39 -22.19
CA CYS A 156 0.96 35.51 -21.31
C CYS A 156 1.98 36.65 -21.50
N THR A 157 1.49 37.87 -21.66
CA THR A 157 2.34 39.07 -21.64
C THR A 157 2.91 39.31 -20.24
N PRO A 158 3.97 40.11 -20.09
CA PRO A 158 4.48 40.49 -18.77
C PRO A 158 3.41 41.10 -17.85
N GLU A 159 2.49 41.90 -18.41
CA GLU A 159 1.38 42.50 -17.65
C GLU A 159 0.39 41.45 -17.17
N GLN A 160 0.10 40.43 -17.99
CA GLN A 160 -0.77 39.32 -17.59
C GLN A 160 -0.08 38.43 -16.53
N LEU A 161 1.20 38.13 -16.70
CA LEU A 161 1.96 37.36 -15.69
C LEU A 161 1.98 38.08 -14.34
N ALA A 162 2.07 39.40 -14.32
CA ALA A 162 2.04 40.20 -13.10
C ALA A 162 0.67 40.20 -12.38
N LEU A 163 -0.40 39.70 -13.02
CA LEU A 163 -1.71 39.52 -12.39
C LEU A 163 -1.84 38.14 -11.72
N ILE A 164 -0.96 37.19 -12.01
CA ILE A 164 -0.99 35.87 -11.38
C ILE A 164 -0.42 36.01 -9.96
N VAL A 165 -1.22 35.63 -8.97
CA VAL A 165 -0.88 35.60 -7.54
C VAL A 165 -0.23 34.26 -7.18
N ASP A 166 -0.76 33.17 -7.74
CA ASP A 166 -0.24 31.80 -7.62
C ASP A 166 -0.71 30.96 -8.83
N LEU A 167 0.08 30.00 -9.29
CA LEU A 167 -0.22 29.15 -10.45
C LEU A 167 0.10 27.68 -10.16
N VAL A 168 -0.93 26.84 -10.25
CA VAL A 168 -0.79 25.38 -10.12
C VAL A 168 -1.15 24.72 -11.44
N GLY A 169 -0.15 24.14 -12.11
CA GLY A 169 -0.39 23.15 -13.16
C GLY A 169 -0.12 21.74 -12.63
N TYR A 170 -1.03 20.81 -12.89
CA TYR A 170 -0.92 19.42 -12.43
C TYR A 170 -1.10 18.41 -13.55
N GLY A 171 -0.45 17.25 -13.39
CA GLY A 171 -0.36 16.20 -14.39
C GLY A 171 0.31 16.67 -15.68
N GLU A 172 -0.32 16.46 -16.82
CA GLU A 172 0.21 16.83 -18.14
C GLU A 172 0.01 18.32 -18.49
N ALA A 173 -0.07 19.19 -17.47
CA ALA A 173 -0.22 20.63 -17.66
C ALA A 173 0.96 21.21 -18.45
N ASN A 174 0.68 22.08 -19.43
CA ASN A 174 1.72 22.71 -20.25
C ASN A 174 2.07 24.15 -19.83
N PHE A 175 1.61 24.56 -18.64
CA PHE A 175 1.96 25.84 -18.00
C PHE A 175 1.74 25.67 -16.48
N TYR A 176 2.82 25.89 -15.73
CA TYR A 176 2.98 25.60 -14.30
C TYR A 176 4.16 26.42 -13.77
N GLU A 177 4.33 26.48 -12.45
CA GLU A 177 5.51 27.07 -11.82
C GLU A 177 6.65 26.05 -11.70
N GLY A 178 7.89 26.52 -11.84
CA GLY A 178 9.09 25.67 -11.71
C GLY A 178 9.41 24.81 -12.93
N ALA A 179 10.13 23.71 -12.66
CA ALA A 179 10.67 22.84 -13.70
C ALA A 179 9.67 21.80 -14.24
N ALA A 180 8.69 21.39 -13.42
CA ALA A 180 7.66 20.43 -13.78
C ALA A 180 6.31 20.75 -13.10
N ALA A 181 5.23 20.22 -13.68
CA ALA A 181 3.91 20.29 -13.07
C ALA A 181 3.84 19.49 -11.76
N ALA A 182 2.87 19.82 -10.90
CA ALA A 182 2.47 18.98 -9.78
C ALA A 182 2.05 17.57 -10.28
N PRO A 183 2.10 16.54 -9.41
CA PRO A 183 1.84 15.16 -9.82
C PRO A 183 0.49 14.94 -10.53
N VAL A 184 0.40 13.87 -11.34
CA VAL A 184 -0.88 13.40 -11.91
C VAL A 184 -1.83 13.03 -10.78
N LEU A 185 -3.08 13.48 -10.91
CA LEU A 185 -4.15 13.22 -9.95
C LEU A 185 -5.10 12.11 -10.43
N SER A 186 -6.03 11.73 -9.55
CA SER A 186 -7.03 10.68 -9.79
C SER A 186 -8.35 11.04 -9.12
N ASN A 187 -9.36 10.19 -9.24
CA ASN A 187 -10.63 10.40 -8.52
C ASN A 187 -10.43 10.42 -7.00
N THR A 188 -9.39 9.77 -6.47
CA THR A 188 -9.13 9.65 -5.02
C THR A 188 -8.05 10.60 -4.51
N THR A 189 -7.40 11.38 -5.38
CA THR A 189 -6.26 12.23 -4.99
C THR A 189 -6.43 13.69 -5.43
N ALA A 190 -5.94 14.59 -4.59
CA ALA A 190 -5.80 16.02 -4.83
C ALA A 190 -4.32 16.40 -4.85
N ALA A 191 -3.98 17.52 -5.49
CA ALA A 191 -2.69 18.14 -5.32
C ALA A 191 -2.71 18.92 -4.00
N LEU A 192 -1.97 18.44 -3.00
CA LEU A 192 -1.82 19.10 -1.70
C LEU A 192 -0.48 19.80 -1.64
N ARG A 193 -0.49 21.11 -1.37
CA ARG A 193 0.73 21.88 -1.13
C ARG A 193 1.34 21.46 0.22
N ASN A 194 2.63 21.14 0.23
CA ASN A 194 3.36 20.63 1.37
C ASN A 194 3.32 21.57 2.58
N GLU A 195 3.58 21.01 3.76
CA GLU A 195 3.57 21.75 5.05
C GLU A 195 2.24 22.47 5.31
N GLY A 196 1.12 21.85 4.93
CA GLY A 196 -0.21 22.44 5.07
C GLY A 196 -0.37 23.72 4.24
N GLY A 197 0.34 23.84 3.13
CA GLY A 197 0.41 25.05 2.32
C GLY A 197 1.52 26.00 2.73
N CYS A 198 2.43 25.68 3.65
CA CYS A 198 3.54 26.57 4.02
C CYS A 198 4.70 26.58 3.02
N GLN A 199 4.96 25.46 2.35
CA GLN A 199 6.02 25.33 1.38
C GLN A 199 5.60 25.88 0.02
N ASP A 200 6.35 26.87 -0.45
CA ASP A 200 6.12 27.57 -1.72
C ASP A 200 7.47 28.02 -2.28
N THR A 201 8.05 27.19 -3.14
CA THR A 201 9.37 27.38 -3.74
C THR A 201 9.28 27.91 -5.17
N ASP A 202 8.08 28.34 -5.58
CA ASP A 202 7.73 28.64 -6.97
C ASP A 202 8.00 27.44 -7.91
N ASP A 203 7.87 26.20 -7.41
CA ASP A 203 8.03 24.98 -8.17
C ASP A 203 6.95 23.96 -7.82
N ASN A 204 5.96 23.80 -8.73
CA ASN A 204 4.81 22.94 -8.47
C ASN A 204 5.19 21.48 -8.21
N ALA A 205 6.30 20.98 -8.78
CA ALA A 205 6.75 19.60 -8.54
C ALA A 205 7.45 19.41 -7.19
N ALA A 206 8.04 20.47 -6.64
CA ALA A 206 8.63 20.44 -5.29
C ALA A 206 7.57 20.69 -4.21
N ASP A 207 6.58 21.55 -4.52
CA ASP A 207 5.64 22.06 -3.52
C ASP A 207 4.40 21.20 -3.33
N PHE A 208 4.05 20.31 -4.28
CA PHE A 208 2.81 19.53 -4.24
C PHE A 208 3.02 18.02 -4.23
N GLN A 209 2.16 17.32 -3.50
CA GLN A 209 2.02 15.87 -3.51
C GLN A 209 0.61 15.46 -3.94
N ALA A 210 0.48 14.29 -4.57
CA ALA A 210 -0.81 13.65 -4.83
C ALA A 210 -1.22 12.80 -3.62
N LEU A 211 -2.12 13.33 -2.78
CA LEU A 211 -2.61 12.69 -1.57
C LEU A 211 -4.14 12.68 -1.54
N THR A 212 -4.74 11.93 -0.61
CA THR A 212 -6.19 11.99 -0.36
C THR A 212 -6.59 13.44 -0.05
N PRO A 213 -7.65 13.99 -0.68
CA PRO A 213 -8.10 15.36 -0.43
C PRO A 213 -8.47 15.59 1.04
N THR A 214 -8.02 16.71 1.61
CA THR A 214 -8.30 17.13 3.00
C THR A 214 -8.82 18.57 3.02
N PRO A 215 -10.02 18.85 2.47
CA PRO A 215 -10.53 20.21 2.32
C PRO A 215 -10.71 20.93 3.67
N ARG A 216 -10.20 22.15 3.76
CA ARG A 216 -10.23 23.04 4.93
C ARG A 216 -10.86 24.38 4.57
N ASN A 217 -11.67 24.90 5.48
CA ASN A 217 -12.37 26.17 5.34
C ASN A 217 -11.90 27.16 6.42
N THR A 218 -12.52 28.35 6.51
CA THR A 218 -12.13 29.36 7.50
C THR A 218 -12.37 28.96 8.96
N ALA A 219 -13.13 27.89 9.22
CA ALA A 219 -13.35 27.33 10.55
C ALA A 219 -12.36 26.22 10.92
N SER A 220 -11.52 25.77 9.98
CA SER A 220 -10.43 24.84 10.27
C SER A 220 -9.34 25.48 11.13
N PRO A 221 -8.56 24.68 11.90
CA PRO A 221 -7.40 25.19 12.63
C PRO A 221 -6.44 25.96 11.71
N THR A 222 -5.89 27.07 12.21
CA THR A 222 -4.93 27.89 11.45
C THR A 222 -3.56 27.22 11.37
N ASN A 223 -2.85 27.41 10.25
CA ASN A 223 -1.48 26.92 10.03
C ASN A 223 -0.49 28.08 9.87
N SER A 224 0.53 28.19 10.74
CA SER A 224 1.50 29.30 10.69
C SER A 224 2.76 28.93 9.91
N CYS A 225 3.16 29.78 8.95
CA CYS A 225 4.35 29.54 8.10
C CYS A 225 5.61 30.29 8.54
N THR A 226 5.57 31.00 9.67
CA THR A 226 6.82 31.41 10.31
C THR A 226 7.59 30.16 10.69
N PRO A 227 8.93 30.10 10.51
CA PRO A 227 9.72 29.03 11.08
C PRO A 227 9.37 29.00 12.56
N VAL A 228 8.65 27.97 12.99
CA VAL A 228 8.53 27.69 14.41
C VAL A 228 9.98 27.42 14.79
N GLY A 229 10.54 28.23 15.69
CA GLY A 229 11.71 27.75 16.43
C GLY A 229 11.38 26.35 16.95
N PRO A 230 12.37 25.48 17.22
CA PRO A 230 12.04 24.10 17.51
C PRO A 230 10.94 24.04 18.56
N ILE A 231 9.82 23.38 18.24
CA ILE A 231 8.71 23.22 19.19
C ILE A 231 9.32 22.69 20.49
N PRO A 232 8.94 23.20 21.66
CA PRO A 232 9.39 22.57 22.90
C PRO A 232 9.06 21.07 22.85
N PRO A 233 9.97 20.20 23.32
CA PRO A 233 9.70 18.78 23.31
C PRO A 233 8.58 18.48 24.31
N VAL A 234 7.84 17.41 24.05
CA VAL A 234 6.81 16.89 24.95
C VAL A 234 7.07 15.42 25.25
N ILE A 235 6.59 14.92 26.38
CA ILE A 235 6.58 13.50 26.73
C ILE A 235 5.59 12.82 25.79
N ASN A 236 6.05 11.88 24.97
CA ASN A 236 5.25 11.21 23.94
C ASN A 236 4.72 9.85 24.39
N GLU A 237 5.57 9.09 25.06
CA GLU A 237 5.27 7.75 25.54
C GLU A 237 6.10 7.48 26.79
N PHE A 238 5.56 6.74 27.75
CA PHE A 238 6.35 6.23 28.86
C PHE A 238 5.86 4.85 29.29
N SER A 239 6.79 4.05 29.81
CA SER A 239 6.54 2.77 30.46
C SER A 239 7.31 2.76 31.77
N ALA A 240 6.58 2.65 32.88
CA ALA A 240 7.11 2.67 34.25
C ALA A 240 6.87 1.36 35.00
N ASN A 241 5.70 0.73 34.81
CA ASN A 241 5.30 -0.48 35.51
C ASN A 241 4.72 -1.50 34.52
N THR A 242 5.30 -2.69 34.43
CA THR A 242 4.87 -3.72 33.47
C THR A 242 4.86 -5.10 34.10
N THR A 243 4.31 -6.09 33.38
CA THR A 243 4.28 -7.46 33.88
C THR A 243 5.69 -8.03 34.08
N GLY A 244 5.94 -8.64 35.24
CA GLY A 244 7.20 -9.35 35.50
C GLY A 244 8.37 -8.44 35.90
N THR A 245 9.36 -8.28 35.01
CA THR A 245 10.50 -7.37 35.24
C THR A 245 10.31 -6.18 34.33
N ASP A 246 10.34 -4.98 34.91
CA ASP A 246 9.93 -3.79 34.19
C ASP A 246 10.76 -3.52 32.93
N VAL A 247 10.05 -3.22 31.84
CA VAL A 247 10.65 -2.70 30.62
C VAL A 247 10.34 -1.22 30.55
N GLU A 248 11.29 -0.43 31.03
CA GLU A 248 11.09 1.01 31.23
C GLU A 248 11.75 1.85 30.16
N PHE A 249 11.02 2.87 29.74
CA PHE A 249 11.51 3.87 28.82
C PHE A 249 10.63 5.11 28.89
N VAL A 250 11.20 6.21 28.42
CA VAL A 250 10.47 7.44 28.14
C VAL A 250 10.82 7.87 26.73
N GLU A 251 9.83 8.33 26.00
CA GLU A 251 9.97 8.86 24.66
C GLU A 251 9.47 10.30 24.63
N PHE A 252 10.13 11.13 23.83
CA PHE A 252 9.77 12.51 23.63
C PHE A 252 9.49 12.78 22.15
N PHE A 253 8.56 13.69 21.88
CA PHE A 253 8.26 14.17 20.54
C PHE A 253 8.61 15.66 20.43
N GLY A 254 9.21 16.03 19.31
CA GLY A 254 9.61 17.40 19.05
C GLY A 254 9.89 17.65 17.57
N THR A 255 10.54 18.77 17.30
CA THR A 255 10.99 19.09 15.94
C THR A 255 12.01 18.05 15.48
N PRO A 256 11.90 17.47 14.27
CA PRO A 256 12.87 16.51 13.76
C PRO A 256 14.32 17.02 13.77
N ASN A 257 15.27 16.11 14.04
CA ASN A 257 16.71 16.38 14.06
C ASN A 257 17.13 17.58 14.94
N THR A 258 16.43 17.80 16.06
CA THR A 258 16.65 18.96 16.94
C THR A 258 17.30 18.54 18.24
N ASP A 259 18.32 19.30 18.66
CA ASP A 259 18.98 19.16 19.94
C ASP A 259 18.15 19.75 21.08
N TYR A 260 17.72 18.90 22.00
CA TYR A 260 16.99 19.24 23.22
C TYR A 260 17.82 19.04 24.49
N SER A 261 19.16 19.09 24.41
CA SER A 261 20.06 18.95 25.57
C SER A 261 19.89 19.99 26.68
N ALA A 262 19.11 21.05 26.45
CA ALA A 262 18.69 21.99 27.49
C ALA A 262 17.52 21.46 28.36
N TYR A 263 16.88 20.37 27.96
CA TYR A 263 15.74 19.79 28.65
C TYR A 263 16.13 18.55 29.44
N THR A 264 15.39 18.27 30.50
CA THR A 264 15.58 17.11 31.38
C THR A 264 14.22 16.66 31.87
N LEU A 265 13.95 15.37 31.80
CA LEU A 265 12.81 14.79 32.48
C LEU A 265 13.21 14.49 33.93
N LEU A 266 12.38 14.92 34.87
CA LEU A 266 12.46 14.59 36.28
C LEU A 266 11.29 13.68 36.63
N GLU A 267 11.57 12.60 37.34
CA GLU A 267 10.54 11.88 38.07
C GLU A 267 10.49 12.39 39.50
N ILE A 268 9.29 12.75 39.95
CA ILE A 268 9.02 13.19 41.31
C ILE A 268 8.18 12.13 42.02
N GLU A 269 8.66 11.67 43.18
CA GLU A 269 7.96 10.76 44.08
C GLU A 269 6.67 11.42 44.60
N GLY A 270 5.59 10.63 44.60
CA GLY A 270 4.26 11.04 44.99
C GLY A 270 3.51 9.99 45.82
N ASP A 271 4.06 8.78 46.01
CA ASP A 271 3.46 7.71 46.80
C ASP A 271 3.66 7.99 48.30
N ALA A 272 2.54 8.20 48.99
CA ALA A 272 2.58 8.60 50.39
C ALA A 272 2.88 7.42 51.31
N ASN A 273 4.09 7.41 51.87
CA ASN A 273 4.48 6.40 52.84
C ASN A 273 4.37 6.89 54.30
N THR A 274 3.55 6.18 55.08
CA THR A 274 3.35 6.44 56.53
C THR A 274 4.60 6.33 57.42
N THR A 275 5.75 5.88 56.90
CA THR A 275 6.99 5.66 57.66
C THR A 275 8.14 6.60 57.35
N ASN A 276 8.20 7.16 56.15
CA ASN A 276 9.07 8.27 55.75
C ASN A 276 8.37 8.97 54.58
N SER A 277 7.93 10.22 54.73
CA SER A 277 7.46 10.98 53.58
C SER A 277 8.64 11.33 52.69
N SER A 278 8.51 10.98 51.41
CA SER A 278 9.45 11.25 50.32
C SER A 278 8.75 11.94 49.15
N GLU A 279 7.47 12.27 49.31
CA GLU A 279 6.69 13.07 48.38
C GLU A 279 7.47 14.35 48.03
N GLY A 280 7.56 14.68 46.75
CA GLY A 280 8.31 15.83 46.28
C GLY A 280 9.82 15.60 46.09
N PHE A 281 10.35 14.40 46.37
CA PHE A 281 11.74 14.09 46.03
C PHE A 281 11.92 13.79 44.55
N VAL A 282 13.05 14.21 43.99
CA VAL A 282 13.47 13.87 42.62
C VAL A 282 14.18 12.51 42.61
N ASP A 283 13.56 11.48 42.03
CA ASP A 283 14.08 10.11 42.07
C ASP A 283 14.71 9.62 40.76
N GLU A 284 14.41 10.27 39.64
CA GLU A 284 15.10 10.04 38.37
C GLU A 284 15.38 11.37 37.62
N VAL A 285 16.52 11.43 36.93
CA VAL A 285 16.97 12.62 36.19
C VAL A 285 17.46 12.19 34.81
N VAL A 286 16.58 12.35 33.81
CA VAL A 286 16.83 11.89 32.44
C VAL A 286 17.13 13.07 31.51
N PRO A 287 18.39 13.30 31.12
CA PRO A 287 18.74 14.36 30.18
C PRO A 287 18.26 14.02 28.76
N LEU A 288 17.72 15.00 28.04
CA LEU A 288 17.31 14.82 26.64
C LEU A 288 18.48 14.98 25.67
N GLY A 289 18.34 14.36 24.49
CA GLY A 289 19.31 14.38 23.40
C GLY A 289 18.75 15.05 22.14
N THR A 290 19.08 14.47 20.98
CA THR A 290 18.61 14.95 19.68
C THR A 290 17.52 14.03 19.15
N THR A 291 16.39 14.58 18.74
CA THR A 291 15.33 13.82 18.06
C THR A 291 15.79 13.26 16.72
N ASP A 292 15.15 12.18 16.27
CA ASP A 292 15.39 11.59 14.97
C ASP A 292 14.71 12.36 13.82
N ALA A 293 14.70 11.78 12.62
CA ALA A 293 14.07 12.40 11.44
C ALA A 293 12.53 12.47 11.50
N ASN A 294 11.90 11.71 12.40
CA ASN A 294 10.47 11.72 12.63
C ASN A 294 10.08 12.62 13.82
N GLY A 295 11.06 13.16 14.56
CA GLY A 295 10.81 13.97 15.74
C GLY A 295 10.80 13.19 17.05
N LEU A 296 11.15 11.90 17.04
CA LEU A 296 11.14 11.03 18.20
C LEU A 296 12.50 11.01 18.90
N LEU A 297 12.50 10.94 20.23
CA LEU A 297 13.67 10.73 21.06
C LEU A 297 13.34 9.68 22.12
N LEU A 298 13.84 8.46 21.94
CA LEU A 298 13.70 7.37 22.90
C LEU A 298 14.86 7.37 23.92
N VAL A 299 14.53 7.25 25.20
CA VAL A 299 15.46 6.93 26.27
C VAL A 299 15.03 5.61 26.92
N ASN A 300 15.84 4.56 26.72
CA ASN A 300 15.65 3.30 27.44
C ASN A 300 16.22 3.42 28.85
N LEU A 301 15.46 2.98 29.83
CA LEU A 301 15.85 3.00 31.24
C LEU A 301 16.19 1.59 31.72
N ALA A 302 16.91 1.50 32.83
CA ALA A 302 17.11 0.21 33.49
C ALA A 302 15.79 -0.18 34.18
N ALA A 303 15.50 -1.47 34.32
CA ALA A 303 14.33 -1.90 35.08
C ALA A 303 14.37 -1.34 36.51
N ASN A 304 13.23 -0.86 37.00
CA ASN A 304 13.02 -0.17 38.28
C ASN A 304 13.82 1.14 38.40
N ALA A 305 14.05 1.84 37.29
CA ALA A 305 14.55 3.21 37.28
C ALA A 305 13.41 4.20 37.53
N LEU A 306 12.27 4.00 36.88
CA LEU A 306 11.03 4.65 37.27
C LEU A 306 10.40 3.88 38.43
N GLU A 307 9.82 4.60 39.38
CA GLU A 307 9.14 4.03 40.52
C GLU A 307 7.74 3.53 40.15
N ASN A 308 7.29 2.54 40.91
CA ASN A 308 5.95 2.01 40.82
C ASN A 308 5.06 2.73 41.82
N GLY A 309 3.89 3.22 41.39
CA GLY A 309 2.92 3.87 42.28
C GLY A 309 2.48 5.24 41.74
N THR A 310 2.30 6.20 42.64
CA THR A 310 2.01 7.59 42.28
C THR A 310 3.32 8.32 41.97
N ILE A 311 3.52 8.68 40.70
CA ILE A 311 4.70 9.41 40.23
C ILE A 311 4.30 10.62 39.39
N SER A 312 5.16 11.64 39.32
CA SER A 312 5.00 12.77 38.40
C SER A 312 6.20 12.91 37.50
N LEU A 313 5.99 12.82 36.19
CA LEU A 313 7.00 13.07 35.17
C LEU A 313 6.92 14.55 34.76
N LEU A 314 7.99 15.29 35.03
CA LEU A 314 8.12 16.71 34.71
C LEU A 314 9.22 16.92 33.66
N LEU A 315 8.84 17.41 32.49
CA LEU A 315 9.80 17.82 31.48
C LEU A 315 10.17 19.28 31.71
N VAL A 316 11.39 19.52 32.17
CA VAL A 316 11.86 20.85 32.56
C VAL A 316 13.03 21.33 31.72
N LYS A 317 13.28 22.63 31.70
CA LYS A 317 14.37 23.25 30.95
C LYS A 317 15.39 23.93 31.85
N ASP A 318 16.66 23.92 31.42
CA ASP A 318 17.79 24.47 32.15
C ASP A 318 17.90 23.91 33.58
N ASN A 319 17.71 22.59 33.71
CA ASN A 319 17.64 21.89 34.99
C ASN A 319 18.93 22.03 35.82
N THR A 320 18.75 22.26 37.12
CA THR A 320 19.81 22.24 38.14
C THR A 320 19.49 21.31 39.32
N ALA A 321 18.33 20.63 39.31
CA ALA A 321 17.97 19.63 40.31
C ALA A 321 18.89 18.42 40.20
N THR A 322 19.09 17.74 41.33
CA THR A 322 19.83 16.49 41.42
C THR A 322 19.00 15.46 42.17
N LEU A 323 19.25 14.17 41.93
CA LEU A 323 18.64 13.06 42.65
C LEU A 323 18.59 13.30 44.17
N GLY A 324 17.43 13.03 44.77
CA GLY A 324 17.13 13.15 46.20
C GLY A 324 16.94 14.59 46.70
N VAL A 325 16.80 15.58 45.80
CA VAL A 325 16.36 16.92 46.19
C VAL A 325 14.86 16.93 46.35
N ASP A 326 14.42 17.47 47.46
CA ASP A 326 13.03 17.73 47.80
C ASP A 326 12.59 19.09 47.20
N ILE A 327 11.55 19.07 46.35
CA ILE A 327 10.97 20.26 45.71
C ILE A 327 9.70 20.79 46.39
N ASP A 328 9.12 20.05 47.34
CA ASP A 328 7.88 20.34 48.05
C ASP A 328 8.10 20.13 49.55
N THR A 329 8.68 21.15 50.20
CA THR A 329 9.28 20.98 51.53
C THR A 329 8.26 20.93 52.68
N ASP A 330 6.99 21.18 52.39
CA ASP A 330 5.90 21.08 53.35
C ASP A 330 4.84 20.01 53.00
N ASP A 331 5.14 19.16 52.01
CA ASP A 331 4.35 18.00 51.57
C ASP A 331 2.88 18.41 51.26
N ASP A 332 2.66 19.55 50.61
CA ASP A 332 1.31 20.09 50.35
C ASP A 332 0.82 19.89 48.90
N GLY A 333 1.67 19.31 48.04
CA GLY A 333 1.39 19.05 46.63
C GLY A 333 1.69 20.25 45.72
N VAL A 334 2.35 21.29 46.25
CA VAL A 334 2.76 22.48 45.52
C VAL A 334 4.27 22.59 45.52
N ILE A 335 4.86 22.83 44.34
CA ILE A 335 6.31 22.99 44.21
C ILE A 335 6.76 24.29 44.90
N ASP A 336 7.57 24.15 45.95
CA ASP A 336 8.21 25.22 46.72
C ASP A 336 9.52 25.71 46.10
N LEU A 337 10.33 24.76 45.64
CA LEU A 337 11.71 24.99 45.21
C LEU A 337 11.87 24.72 43.71
N THR A 338 12.10 25.79 42.95
CA THR A 338 12.30 25.68 41.50
C THR A 338 13.78 25.55 41.16
N TYR A 339 14.11 24.49 40.42
CA TYR A 339 15.48 24.19 39.96
C TYR A 339 15.65 24.28 38.45
N TRP A 340 14.66 24.81 37.74
CA TRP A 340 14.58 24.91 36.28
C TRP A 340 14.09 26.30 35.86
N SER A 341 14.22 26.62 34.57
CA SER A 341 13.71 27.88 34.01
C SER A 341 12.21 27.81 33.67
N GLU A 342 11.72 26.65 33.24
CA GLU A 342 10.31 26.38 32.94
C GLU A 342 10.00 24.87 33.04
N ILE A 343 8.76 24.54 33.42
CA ILE A 343 8.15 23.23 33.17
C ILE A 343 7.50 23.34 31.80
N THR A 344 7.90 22.47 30.88
CA THR A 344 7.50 22.52 29.47
C THR A 344 6.35 21.57 29.18
N ASP A 345 6.33 20.43 29.86
CA ASP A 345 5.30 19.41 29.76
C ASP A 345 5.33 18.55 31.04
N GLY A 346 4.27 17.79 31.28
CA GLY A 346 4.26 16.80 32.34
C GLY A 346 3.11 15.81 32.22
N VAL A 347 3.19 14.74 33.00
CA VAL A 347 2.10 13.79 33.22
C VAL A 347 2.33 13.10 34.56
N ALA A 348 1.27 12.84 35.31
CA ALA A 348 1.34 12.11 36.56
C ALA A 348 0.51 10.83 36.51
N ILE A 349 0.94 9.81 37.23
CA ILE A 349 0.11 8.65 37.60
C ILE A 349 -0.29 8.83 39.05
N ASN A 350 -1.54 8.52 39.39
CA ASN A 350 -1.97 8.45 40.78
C ASN A 350 -2.73 7.15 41.03
N ASP A 351 -2.18 6.33 41.93
CA ASP A 351 -2.70 4.98 42.21
C ASP A 351 -3.85 4.93 43.23
N GLY A 352 -4.21 6.09 43.77
CA GLY A 352 -5.31 6.26 44.72
C GLY A 352 -4.90 5.99 46.16
N GLY A 353 -3.60 5.89 46.46
CA GLY A 353 -3.07 5.89 47.81
C GLY A 353 -3.53 7.09 48.63
N ALA A 354 -3.68 6.88 49.94
CA ALA A 354 -4.19 7.90 50.83
C ALA A 354 -3.05 8.81 51.29
N GLY A 355 -2.98 10.01 50.73
CA GLY A 355 -1.92 10.97 51.00
C GLY A 355 -1.13 11.33 49.76
N ASP A 356 -1.26 10.52 48.71
CA ASP A 356 -0.52 10.65 47.46
C ASP A 356 -0.65 12.04 46.84
N LEU A 357 0.49 12.53 46.36
CA LEU A 357 0.63 13.85 45.76
C LEU A 357 1.06 13.73 44.29
N THR A 358 0.64 14.70 43.48
CA THR A 358 1.02 14.77 42.07
C THR A 358 1.43 16.19 41.72
N TYR A 359 2.51 16.32 40.96
CA TYR A 359 3.15 17.60 40.62
C TYR A 359 3.02 17.97 39.14
N ALA A 360 2.37 17.11 38.34
CA ALA A 360 2.16 17.28 36.90
C ALA A 360 0.67 17.18 36.52
N ILE A 361 0.32 17.73 35.35
CA ILE A 361 -0.97 17.55 34.70
C ILE A 361 -0.76 17.08 33.27
N PRO A 362 -1.62 16.21 32.71
CA PRO A 362 -2.78 15.59 33.37
C PRO A 362 -2.39 14.51 34.38
N VAL A 363 -3.34 14.14 35.24
CA VAL A 363 -3.18 13.02 36.19
C VAL A 363 -3.97 11.81 35.67
N LEU A 364 -3.25 10.72 35.39
CA LEU A 364 -3.80 9.43 34.97
C LEU A 364 -4.14 8.59 36.20
N VAL A 365 -5.38 8.73 36.65
CA VAL A 365 -5.92 8.00 37.80
C VAL A 365 -6.46 6.63 37.40
N SER A 366 -6.69 5.73 38.36
CA SER A 366 -7.48 4.51 38.11
C SER A 366 -8.83 4.85 37.47
N GLY A 367 -9.15 4.22 36.32
CA GLY A 367 -10.40 4.43 35.61
C GLY A 367 -10.47 5.64 34.68
N TYR A 368 -9.37 6.37 34.44
CA TYR A 368 -9.36 7.50 33.50
C TYR A 368 -9.78 7.09 32.07
N ASP A 369 -9.52 5.84 31.72
CA ASP A 369 -9.83 5.15 30.46
C ASP A 369 -10.99 4.14 30.60
N GLY A 370 -11.68 4.13 31.75
CA GLY A 370 -12.75 3.18 32.05
C GLY A 370 -12.29 1.84 32.65
N ILE A 371 -10.98 1.61 32.80
CA ILE A 371 -10.39 0.39 33.37
C ILE A 371 -10.04 0.63 34.85
N ALA A 372 -10.49 -0.25 35.75
CA ALA A 372 -10.31 -0.10 37.20
C ALA A 372 -8.89 -0.44 37.72
N PHE A 373 -7.87 -0.07 36.96
CA PHE A 373 -6.45 -0.19 37.28
C PHE A 373 -5.74 1.10 36.90
N THR A 374 -4.62 1.42 37.53
CA THR A 374 -3.76 2.50 37.05
C THR A 374 -2.98 2.06 35.82
N PRO A 375 -2.65 2.98 34.91
CA PRO A 375 -1.75 2.67 33.81
C PRO A 375 -0.34 2.49 34.35
N GLY A 376 0.35 1.46 33.86
CA GLY A 376 1.79 1.31 34.06
C GLY A 376 2.63 2.03 33.01
N GLY A 377 1.98 2.50 31.94
CA GLY A 377 2.53 3.31 30.87
C GLY A 377 1.41 3.90 30.03
N ALA A 378 1.70 4.95 29.27
CA ALA A 378 0.74 5.56 28.36
C ALA A 378 1.43 6.27 27.19
N SER A 379 0.71 6.40 26.10
CA SER A 379 1.13 7.00 24.84
C SER A 379 0.23 8.17 24.46
N ARG A 380 0.80 9.25 23.94
CA ARG A 380 0.05 10.32 23.27
C ARG A 380 -0.32 9.88 21.87
N ILE A 381 -1.61 9.90 21.56
CA ILE A 381 -2.11 9.45 20.24
C ILE A 381 -3.07 10.49 19.66
N PRO A 382 -2.70 11.16 18.55
CA PRO A 382 -1.44 11.06 17.78
C PRO A 382 -0.19 11.56 18.53
N ASP A 383 1.00 11.19 18.04
CA ASP A 383 2.29 11.64 18.59
C ASP A 383 2.35 13.17 18.78
N GLY A 384 2.88 13.59 19.92
CA GLY A 384 3.06 15.00 20.27
C GLY A 384 1.78 15.78 20.57
N THR A 385 0.61 15.12 20.65
CA THR A 385 -0.66 15.78 21.00
C THR A 385 -0.63 16.25 22.45
N ASP A 386 -0.72 17.56 22.66
CA ASP A 386 -0.65 18.16 24.00
C ASP A 386 -1.76 19.19 24.21
N THR A 387 -2.80 18.80 24.94
CA THR A 387 -3.89 19.68 25.37
C THR A 387 -3.93 19.87 26.88
N ASP A 388 -2.91 19.38 27.59
CA ASP A 388 -2.85 19.28 29.05
C ASP A 388 -4.01 18.44 29.64
N THR A 389 -4.56 17.48 28.89
CA THR A 389 -5.70 16.67 29.35
C THR A 389 -5.45 15.17 29.26
N SER A 390 -6.11 14.38 30.11
CA SER A 390 -6.00 12.92 30.06
C SER A 390 -6.53 12.31 28.75
N ALA A 391 -7.25 13.09 27.93
CA ALA A 391 -7.74 12.65 26.63
C ALA A 391 -6.62 12.54 25.58
N ASP A 392 -5.46 13.15 25.83
CA ASP A 392 -4.29 13.01 24.95
C ASP A 392 -3.65 11.62 25.07
N TRP A 393 -3.90 10.92 26.17
CA TRP A 393 -3.19 9.71 26.58
C TRP A 393 -4.03 8.45 26.43
N VAL A 394 -3.45 7.43 25.83
CA VAL A 394 -3.99 6.06 25.76
C VAL A 394 -3.08 5.14 26.57
N ARG A 395 -3.64 4.30 27.43
CA ARG A 395 -2.89 3.32 28.24
C ARG A 395 -2.09 2.39 27.32
N ASN A 396 -0.83 2.12 27.66
CA ASN A 396 -0.04 1.07 27.02
C ASN A 396 -0.39 -0.32 27.55
N ASP A 397 -0.27 -1.36 26.72
CA ASP A 397 -0.44 -2.76 27.14
C ASP A 397 0.54 -3.09 28.28
N PHE A 398 -0.02 -3.48 29.42
CA PHE A 398 0.74 -3.85 30.62
C PHE A 398 1.59 -5.12 30.40
N ASP A 399 1.16 -6.00 29.49
CA ASP A 399 1.81 -7.28 29.21
C ASP A 399 2.87 -7.21 28.08
N LEU A 400 3.26 -5.98 27.68
CA LEU A 400 4.38 -5.66 26.80
C LEU A 400 4.16 -5.92 25.30
N ALA A 401 2.91 -5.93 24.82
CA ALA A 401 2.64 -5.91 23.38
C ALA A 401 3.32 -4.70 22.73
N GLY A 402 3.96 -4.94 21.58
CA GLY A 402 4.76 -3.95 20.86
C GLY A 402 6.26 -4.00 21.19
N ILE A 403 6.66 -4.53 22.35
CA ILE A 403 8.08 -4.72 22.68
C ILE A 403 8.65 -5.96 21.98
N PRO A 404 9.76 -5.84 21.21
CA PRO A 404 10.39 -6.98 20.56
C PRO A 404 10.78 -8.10 21.55
N GLY A 405 10.24 -9.30 21.32
CA GLY A 405 10.51 -10.49 22.15
C GLY A 405 9.43 -10.81 23.18
N PHE A 406 8.42 -9.94 23.33
CA PHE A 406 7.23 -10.18 24.13
C PHE A 406 6.03 -10.37 23.20
N LEU A 407 5.16 -11.32 23.55
CA LEU A 407 3.92 -11.52 22.79
C LEU A 407 2.87 -10.47 23.19
N GLY A 408 2.81 -10.10 24.47
CA GLY A 408 1.76 -9.23 25.00
C GLY A 408 0.38 -9.85 25.03
N THR A 409 -0.57 -9.12 25.59
CA THR A 409 -2.01 -9.44 25.56
C THR A 409 -2.81 -8.17 25.32
N ILE A 410 -2.49 -7.49 24.22
CA ILE A 410 -3.14 -6.23 23.88
C ILE A 410 -4.64 -6.42 23.66
N ALA A 411 -5.42 -5.50 24.22
CA ALA A 411 -6.86 -5.45 24.08
C ALA A 411 -7.30 -4.20 23.30
N THR A 412 -8.48 -4.28 22.68
CA THR A 412 -9.01 -3.17 21.89
C THR A 412 -9.07 -1.87 22.70
N GLY A 413 -8.50 -0.80 22.12
CA GLY A 413 -8.42 0.52 22.75
C GLY A 413 -7.17 0.75 23.61
N GLU A 414 -6.34 -0.27 23.88
CA GLU A 414 -5.00 -0.08 24.43
C GLU A 414 -4.02 0.40 23.35
N ALA A 415 -2.96 1.09 23.77
CA ALA A 415 -1.81 1.39 22.94
C ALA A 415 -0.79 0.25 22.98
N TYR A 416 -0.17 -0.02 21.84
CA TYR A 416 1.07 -0.80 21.82
C TYR A 416 2.17 -0.02 22.54
N ASN A 417 3.10 -0.72 23.16
CA ASN A 417 4.36 -0.11 23.56
C ASN A 417 5.24 0.04 22.30
N THR A 418 5.56 1.28 21.92
CA THR A 418 6.15 1.60 20.61
C THR A 418 7.52 2.30 20.68
N PRO A 419 8.46 1.88 21.54
CA PRO A 419 9.69 2.62 21.79
C PRO A 419 10.50 2.87 20.51
N GLY A 420 10.66 4.14 20.14
CA GLY A 420 11.41 4.59 18.96
C GLY A 420 10.59 4.58 17.67
N THR A 421 9.27 4.44 17.75
CA THR A 421 8.34 4.41 16.61
C THR A 421 7.07 5.19 16.95
N SER A 422 6.28 5.53 15.93
CA SER A 422 5.04 6.29 16.13
C SER A 422 4.03 5.52 16.97
N ASN A 423 3.39 6.20 17.93
CA ASN A 423 2.41 5.61 18.84
C ASN A 423 1.18 5.09 18.09
N GLN A 424 0.68 3.93 18.51
CA GLN A 424 -0.45 3.26 17.87
C GLN A 424 -1.41 2.65 18.89
N VAL A 425 -2.69 2.98 18.73
CA VAL A 425 -3.78 2.31 19.43
C VAL A 425 -4.12 1.04 18.69
N TYR A 426 -4.31 -0.06 19.43
CA TYR A 426 -4.86 -1.28 18.89
C TYR A 426 -6.34 -1.09 18.64
N VAL A 427 -6.71 -1.28 17.38
CA VAL A 427 -8.09 -1.31 16.92
C VAL A 427 -8.27 -2.69 16.31
N GLU A 428 -9.20 -3.46 16.86
CA GLU A 428 -9.66 -4.69 16.21
C GLU A 428 -10.15 -4.36 14.79
N THR A 429 -9.90 -5.27 13.85
CA THR A 429 -10.34 -5.10 12.47
C THR A 429 -11.15 -6.30 12.04
N ALA A 430 -12.40 -6.06 11.66
CA ALA A 430 -13.28 -7.10 11.13
C ALA A 430 -12.60 -7.96 10.04
N PRO A 431 -12.86 -9.28 10.01
CA PRO A 431 -12.21 -10.19 9.10
C PRO A 431 -12.49 -9.85 7.63
N SER A 432 -11.55 -10.20 6.76
CA SER A 432 -11.66 -9.99 5.31
C SER A 432 -10.97 -11.09 4.51
N VAL A 433 -11.35 -11.26 3.25
CA VAL A 433 -10.67 -12.20 2.33
C VAL A 433 -9.42 -11.52 1.76
N VAL A 434 -8.24 -12.01 2.14
CA VAL A 434 -6.93 -11.51 1.67
C VAL A 434 -6.60 -12.05 0.28
N SER A 435 -6.90 -13.32 0.02
CA SER A 435 -6.62 -13.93 -1.28
C SER A 435 -7.49 -15.13 -1.58
N THR A 436 -7.62 -15.44 -2.87
CA THR A 436 -8.30 -16.65 -3.35
C THR A 436 -7.47 -17.36 -4.40
N ILE A 437 -7.59 -18.68 -4.45
CA ILE A 437 -7.13 -19.51 -5.55
C ILE A 437 -8.37 -20.24 -6.08
N PRO A 438 -8.77 -20.03 -7.34
CA PRO A 438 -8.16 -19.11 -8.30
C PRO A 438 -8.34 -17.65 -7.89
N ALA A 439 -7.45 -16.77 -8.37
CA ALA A 439 -7.64 -15.33 -8.25
C ALA A 439 -8.85 -14.86 -9.07
N ASN A 440 -9.47 -13.74 -8.70
CA ASN A 440 -10.64 -13.20 -9.40
C ASN A 440 -10.38 -12.97 -10.90
N GLY A 441 -11.24 -13.55 -11.75
CA GLY A 441 -11.12 -13.55 -13.21
C GLY A 441 -10.14 -14.58 -13.77
N GLY A 442 -9.54 -15.43 -12.93
CA GLY A 442 -8.52 -16.41 -13.31
C GLY A 442 -9.06 -17.65 -14.03
N ASN A 443 -8.14 -18.46 -14.52
CA ASN A 443 -8.43 -19.82 -14.99
C ASN A 443 -8.23 -20.81 -13.85
N HIS A 444 -9.10 -21.81 -13.76
CA HIS A 444 -9.05 -22.85 -12.73
C HIS A 444 -9.22 -24.24 -13.33
N PRO A 445 -8.30 -25.19 -13.09
CA PRO A 445 -8.52 -26.58 -13.51
C PRO A 445 -9.86 -27.12 -12.99
N MET A 446 -10.59 -27.82 -13.85
CA MET A 446 -11.95 -28.27 -13.54
C MET A 446 -12.07 -29.21 -12.32
N ASP A 447 -10.96 -29.80 -11.88
CA ASP A 447 -10.86 -30.83 -10.85
C ASP A 447 -9.96 -30.43 -9.67
N GLU A 448 -9.57 -29.16 -9.57
CA GLU A 448 -8.79 -28.65 -8.44
C GLU A 448 -9.66 -27.94 -7.39
N ASN A 449 -9.16 -27.89 -6.15
CA ASN A 449 -9.82 -27.22 -5.05
C ASN A 449 -9.75 -25.69 -5.20
N ILE A 450 -10.73 -25.01 -4.62
CA ILE A 450 -10.69 -23.55 -4.42
C ILE A 450 -10.12 -23.29 -3.02
N THR A 451 -9.31 -22.25 -2.86
CA THR A 451 -8.76 -21.81 -1.58
C THR A 451 -9.18 -20.36 -1.30
N VAL A 452 -9.55 -20.08 -0.07
CA VAL A 452 -9.89 -18.76 0.47
C VAL A 452 -9.02 -18.52 1.69
N THR A 453 -8.29 -17.41 1.71
CA THR A 453 -7.43 -17.02 2.84
C THR A 453 -7.98 -15.75 3.47
N PHE A 454 -8.26 -15.77 4.76
CA PHE A 454 -8.75 -14.63 5.53
C PHE A 454 -7.60 -13.80 6.15
N SER A 455 -7.90 -12.59 6.62
CA SER A 455 -6.96 -11.69 7.33
C SER A 455 -6.50 -12.26 8.66
N GLU A 456 -7.36 -13.05 9.30
CA GLU A 456 -7.14 -13.72 10.57
C GLU A 456 -7.92 -15.05 10.65
N ALA A 457 -7.80 -15.73 11.78
CA ALA A 457 -8.60 -16.92 12.06
C ALA A 457 -10.08 -16.54 12.18
N VAL A 458 -10.97 -17.39 11.67
CA VAL A 458 -12.40 -17.09 11.61
C VAL A 458 -13.23 -18.33 11.93
N THR A 459 -14.34 -18.14 12.64
CA THR A 459 -15.41 -19.11 12.75
C THR A 459 -16.41 -18.89 11.61
N VAL A 460 -16.60 -19.92 10.78
CA VAL A 460 -17.59 -19.90 9.69
C VAL A 460 -18.86 -20.67 10.06
N THR A 461 -20.03 -20.13 9.69
CA THR A 461 -21.35 -20.78 9.87
C THR A 461 -22.03 -21.01 8.54
N ASP A 462 -22.46 -22.24 8.25
CA ASP A 462 -23.16 -22.53 7.00
C ASP A 462 -24.49 -21.77 6.86
N PRO A 463 -24.80 -21.21 5.66
CA PRO A 463 -23.98 -21.22 4.44
C PRO A 463 -23.03 -20.01 4.35
N TRP A 464 -21.75 -20.18 4.62
CA TRP A 464 -20.76 -19.09 4.56
C TRP A 464 -20.22 -18.86 3.14
N TYR A 465 -20.44 -19.79 2.21
CA TYR A 465 -20.06 -19.64 0.81
C TYR A 465 -21.15 -20.13 -0.15
N SER A 466 -21.06 -19.72 -1.41
CA SER A 466 -21.78 -20.34 -2.53
C SER A 466 -20.89 -20.42 -3.77
N ILE A 467 -21.07 -21.47 -4.58
CA ILE A 467 -20.40 -21.64 -5.88
C ILE A 467 -21.48 -21.81 -6.94
N VAL A 468 -21.57 -20.87 -7.90
CA VAL A 468 -22.56 -20.88 -8.97
C VAL A 468 -21.90 -20.71 -10.31
N CYS A 469 -22.06 -21.71 -11.17
CA CYS A 469 -21.50 -21.76 -12.50
C CYS A 469 -22.57 -21.58 -13.58
N ALA A 470 -22.19 -20.95 -14.69
CA ALA A 470 -23.12 -20.54 -15.74
C ALA A 470 -23.82 -21.71 -16.45
N THR A 471 -23.19 -22.89 -16.52
CA THR A 471 -23.73 -24.05 -17.25
C THR A 471 -24.17 -25.16 -16.30
N SER A 472 -23.32 -25.53 -15.36
CA SER A 472 -23.54 -26.60 -14.39
C SER A 472 -24.40 -26.21 -13.19
N GLY A 473 -24.61 -24.90 -12.96
CA GLY A 473 -25.43 -24.39 -11.86
C GLY A 473 -24.68 -24.36 -10.54
N THR A 474 -25.38 -24.65 -9.43
CA THR A 474 -24.79 -24.58 -8.08
C THR A 474 -23.95 -25.81 -7.78
N HIS A 475 -22.76 -25.60 -7.20
CA HIS A 475 -21.89 -26.66 -6.68
C HIS A 475 -21.87 -26.63 -5.15
N THR A 476 -21.83 -27.82 -4.55
CA THR A 476 -21.47 -28.03 -3.15
C THR A 476 -20.00 -28.44 -3.06
N ALA A 477 -19.37 -28.22 -1.91
CA ALA A 477 -17.98 -28.58 -1.68
C ALA A 477 -17.76 -29.16 -0.28
N VAL A 478 -16.82 -30.09 -0.17
CA VAL A 478 -16.24 -30.52 1.10
C VAL A 478 -15.24 -29.45 1.55
N VAL A 479 -15.48 -28.87 2.72
CA VAL A 479 -14.61 -27.85 3.31
C VAL A 479 -13.51 -28.52 4.14
N THR A 480 -12.26 -28.14 3.88
CA THR A 480 -11.14 -28.39 4.79
C THR A 480 -10.72 -27.06 5.40
N ASP A 481 -10.68 -27.05 6.72
CA ASP A 481 -10.28 -25.91 7.53
C ASP A 481 -8.83 -26.10 8.00
N ALA A 482 -8.01 -25.11 7.67
CA ALA A 482 -6.66 -24.93 8.16
C ALA A 482 -6.46 -23.42 8.42
N ASP A 483 -7.25 -22.86 9.35
CA ASP A 483 -7.25 -21.45 9.72
C ASP A 483 -5.88 -20.75 9.61
N PRO A 484 -5.81 -19.57 8.94
CA PRO A 484 -6.91 -18.79 8.34
C PRO A 484 -7.27 -19.20 6.90
N VAL A 485 -6.90 -20.43 6.48
CA VAL A 485 -7.02 -20.90 5.10
C VAL A 485 -8.08 -21.99 4.97
N TYR A 486 -9.11 -21.70 4.18
CA TYR A 486 -10.20 -22.61 3.88
C TYR A 486 -10.08 -23.17 2.46
N THR A 487 -10.17 -24.49 2.34
CA THR A 487 -10.14 -25.18 1.05
C THR A 487 -11.51 -25.78 0.75
N LEU A 488 -12.10 -25.38 -0.38
CA LEU A 488 -13.36 -25.91 -0.90
C LEU A 488 -13.05 -26.93 -2.00
N ASN A 489 -13.29 -28.21 -1.73
CA ASN A 489 -13.19 -29.29 -2.71
C ASN A 489 -14.58 -29.56 -3.31
N PRO A 490 -14.88 -29.16 -4.56
CA PRO A 490 -16.19 -29.35 -5.17
C PRO A 490 -16.59 -30.83 -5.22
N ASP A 491 -17.82 -31.16 -4.84
CA ASP A 491 -18.31 -32.56 -4.87
C ASP A 491 -18.37 -33.13 -6.30
N VAL A 492 -18.51 -32.24 -7.28
CA VAL A 492 -18.52 -32.56 -8.71
C VAL A 492 -17.62 -31.56 -9.43
N ASN A 493 -16.73 -32.10 -10.28
CA ASN A 493 -15.85 -31.31 -11.15
C ASN A 493 -16.64 -30.30 -12.00
N PHE A 494 -16.01 -29.16 -12.27
CA PHE A 494 -16.59 -28.11 -13.11
C PHE A 494 -16.67 -28.52 -14.58
N THR A 495 -17.51 -27.84 -15.36
CA THR A 495 -17.59 -28.02 -16.81
C THR A 495 -16.58 -27.11 -17.50
N VAL A 496 -15.64 -27.68 -18.26
CA VAL A 496 -14.64 -26.91 -19.01
C VAL A 496 -15.29 -25.84 -19.90
N GLY A 497 -14.76 -24.62 -19.81
CA GLY A 497 -15.17 -23.44 -20.57
C GLY A 497 -16.27 -22.62 -19.90
N GLU A 498 -16.80 -23.05 -18.75
CA GLU A 498 -17.80 -22.27 -18.02
C GLU A 498 -17.19 -21.24 -17.06
N SER A 499 -17.96 -20.18 -16.80
CA SER A 499 -17.61 -19.21 -15.75
C SER A 499 -18.37 -19.55 -14.48
N CYS A 500 -17.62 -19.59 -13.37
CA CYS A 500 -18.13 -19.82 -12.03
C CYS A 500 -17.91 -18.58 -11.16
N THR A 501 -18.88 -18.29 -10.31
CA THR A 501 -18.85 -17.22 -9.32
C THR A 501 -18.86 -17.86 -7.93
N VAL A 502 -17.94 -17.42 -7.08
CA VAL A 502 -17.89 -17.80 -5.67
C VAL A 502 -18.21 -16.57 -4.84
N THR A 503 -19.14 -16.70 -3.91
CA THR A 503 -19.50 -15.64 -2.96
C THR A 503 -19.27 -16.14 -1.55
N ILE A 504 -18.47 -15.40 -0.79
CA ILE A 504 -18.29 -15.55 0.66
C ILE A 504 -19.28 -14.60 1.34
N THR A 505 -20.15 -15.16 2.18
CA THR A 505 -21.24 -14.44 2.83
C THR A 505 -20.73 -13.81 4.12
N ALA A 506 -20.73 -12.49 4.15
CA ALA A 506 -20.05 -11.72 5.17
C ALA A 506 -20.56 -12.04 6.58
N ALA A 507 -21.89 -12.03 6.74
CA ALA A 507 -22.59 -12.27 8.01
C ALA A 507 -22.34 -13.65 8.64
N ASN A 508 -21.71 -14.56 7.92
CA ASN A 508 -21.46 -15.95 8.30
C ASN A 508 -19.98 -16.26 8.52
N VAL A 509 -19.11 -15.24 8.46
CA VAL A 509 -17.68 -15.34 8.73
C VAL A 509 -17.36 -14.36 9.86
N VAL A 510 -17.17 -14.88 11.05
CA VAL A 510 -16.87 -14.13 12.29
C VAL A 510 -15.42 -14.42 12.67
N ASP A 511 -14.69 -13.49 13.25
CA ASP A 511 -13.37 -13.76 13.83
C ASP A 511 -13.42 -14.84 14.94
N ASP A 512 -12.24 -15.36 15.28
CA ASP A 512 -12.03 -16.44 16.25
C ASP A 512 -11.49 -15.97 17.60
N ASP A 513 -11.12 -14.69 17.73
CA ASP A 513 -10.46 -14.23 18.94
C ASP A 513 -11.43 -14.16 20.14
N THR A 514 -10.85 -14.18 21.34
CA THR A 514 -11.58 -14.17 22.61
C THR A 514 -11.64 -12.78 23.23
N ASP A 515 -11.18 -11.76 22.50
CA ASP A 515 -11.23 -10.34 22.88
C ASP A 515 -12.68 -9.82 22.66
N ASP A 516 -12.98 -8.63 23.12
CA ASP A 516 -14.25 -8.30 23.75
C ASP A 516 -15.45 -7.87 22.86
N ALA A 517 -16.57 -8.55 23.14
CA ALA A 517 -17.96 -8.06 23.18
C ALA A 517 -18.68 -7.45 21.95
N THR A 518 -18.03 -6.99 20.89
CA THR A 518 -18.66 -6.74 19.58
C THR A 518 -17.60 -6.44 18.53
N PHE A 519 -17.32 -7.35 17.60
CA PHE A 519 -17.21 -7.11 16.15
C PHE A 519 -17.57 -8.45 15.47
N ASP A 520 -18.65 -8.48 14.68
CA ASP A 520 -18.81 -7.92 13.33
C ASP A 520 -18.14 -8.84 12.32
N ALA A 521 -18.89 -9.91 12.03
CA ALA A 521 -18.72 -10.68 10.82
C ALA A 521 -18.28 -9.79 9.64
N MET A 522 -17.47 -10.32 8.70
CA MET A 522 -16.89 -9.55 7.60
C MET A 522 -17.80 -8.40 7.13
N LEU A 523 -17.26 -7.19 6.91
CA LEU A 523 -18.10 -6.02 6.65
C LEU A 523 -18.97 -6.10 5.37
N ALA A 524 -18.57 -6.91 4.39
CA ALA A 524 -19.29 -7.09 3.14
C ALA A 524 -19.00 -8.45 2.49
N ASP A 525 -19.95 -8.95 1.71
CA ASP A 525 -19.77 -10.18 0.93
C ASP A 525 -18.56 -10.03 -0.02
N TYR A 526 -17.72 -11.07 -0.08
CA TYR A 526 -16.63 -11.13 -1.04
C TYR A 526 -17.01 -12.01 -2.22
N THR A 527 -16.98 -11.49 -3.45
CA THR A 527 -17.30 -12.26 -4.65
C THR A 527 -16.15 -12.25 -5.63
N PHE A 528 -15.81 -13.43 -6.13
CA PHE A 528 -14.83 -13.60 -7.20
C PHE A 528 -15.34 -14.57 -8.27
N THR A 529 -14.74 -14.50 -9.45
CA THR A 529 -15.10 -15.35 -10.59
C THR A 529 -13.89 -16.10 -11.12
N PHE A 530 -14.12 -17.21 -11.82
CA PHE A 530 -13.09 -17.91 -12.57
C PHE A 530 -13.68 -18.60 -13.80
N THR A 531 -12.82 -19.00 -14.73
CA THR A 531 -13.18 -19.86 -15.86
C THR A 531 -12.62 -21.26 -15.64
N ALA A 532 -13.49 -22.27 -15.64
CA ALA A 532 -13.06 -23.66 -15.56
C ALA A 532 -12.32 -24.02 -16.86
N ILE A 533 -11.10 -24.53 -16.74
CA ILE A 533 -10.29 -24.95 -17.88
C ILE A 533 -9.99 -26.44 -17.80
N THR A 534 -9.61 -27.03 -18.93
CA THR A 534 -9.01 -28.36 -18.91
C THR A 534 -7.78 -28.31 -18.00
N PRO A 535 -7.63 -29.28 -17.09
CA PRO A 535 -6.44 -29.36 -16.26
C PRO A 535 -5.20 -29.39 -17.15
N PRO A 536 -4.09 -28.75 -16.76
CA PRO A 536 -2.84 -28.87 -17.49
C PRO A 536 -2.45 -30.35 -17.54
N GLU A 537 -2.17 -30.87 -18.75
CA GLU A 537 -1.69 -32.25 -18.94
C GLU A 537 -0.45 -32.52 -18.05
N ARG A 538 -0.40 -33.68 -17.40
CA ARG A 538 0.70 -34.14 -16.55
C ARG A 538 1.12 -35.57 -16.94
N CYS A 539 2.30 -35.99 -16.48
CA CYS A 539 2.75 -37.36 -16.63
C CYS A 539 1.79 -38.34 -15.94
N GLY A 540 1.46 -39.45 -16.60
CA GLY A 540 0.52 -40.45 -16.10
C GLY A 540 -0.95 -40.19 -16.45
N ASP A 541 -1.28 -39.03 -17.04
CA ASP A 541 -2.59 -38.82 -17.66
C ASP A 541 -2.78 -39.79 -18.84
N PRO A 542 -4.01 -40.09 -19.28
CA PRO A 542 -4.24 -40.89 -20.48
C PRO A 542 -3.43 -40.36 -21.69
N PHE A 543 -2.77 -41.26 -22.42
CA PHE A 543 -1.95 -40.93 -23.59
C PHE A 543 -2.16 -41.96 -24.70
N THR A 544 -1.74 -41.62 -25.92
CA THR A 544 -1.73 -42.54 -27.07
C THR A 544 -0.38 -43.27 -27.12
N PRO A 545 -0.34 -44.60 -26.93
CA PRO A 545 0.92 -45.34 -26.96
C PRO A 545 1.60 -45.34 -28.33
N THR A 546 2.92 -45.43 -28.35
CA THR A 546 3.74 -45.36 -29.57
C THR A 546 3.33 -46.39 -30.63
N TYR A 547 3.01 -47.62 -30.23
CA TYR A 547 2.55 -48.68 -31.14
C TYR A 547 1.20 -48.39 -31.83
N GLN A 548 0.32 -47.58 -31.22
CA GLN A 548 -0.91 -47.12 -31.89
C GLN A 548 -0.62 -45.98 -32.87
N ILE A 549 0.41 -45.17 -32.60
CA ILE A 549 0.84 -44.09 -33.48
C ILE A 549 1.56 -44.66 -34.70
N GLN A 550 2.44 -45.63 -34.52
CA GLN A 550 3.13 -46.31 -35.62
C GLN A 550 2.16 -47.17 -36.44
N GLY A 551 1.39 -48.06 -35.79
CA GLY A 551 0.59 -49.05 -36.49
C GLY A 551 1.44 -50.16 -37.13
N ASN A 552 0.85 -50.92 -38.05
CA ASN A 552 1.45 -52.13 -38.64
C ASN A 552 1.83 -51.99 -40.13
N GLY A 553 1.90 -50.77 -40.63
CA GLY A 553 2.26 -50.48 -42.02
C GLY A 553 3.09 -49.21 -42.10
N GLU A 554 3.66 -48.95 -43.29
CA GLU A 554 4.66 -47.91 -43.57
C GLU A 554 4.18 -46.45 -43.40
N THR A 555 2.98 -46.24 -42.87
CA THR A 555 2.43 -44.91 -42.58
C THR A 555 1.53 -44.99 -41.35
N SER A 556 1.68 -44.02 -40.46
CA SER A 556 0.88 -43.89 -39.24
C SER A 556 -0.63 -43.82 -39.53
N PRO A 557 -1.46 -44.64 -38.84
CA PRO A 557 -2.92 -44.48 -38.89
C PRO A 557 -3.41 -43.17 -38.25
N LEU A 558 -2.54 -42.46 -37.54
CA LEU A 558 -2.81 -41.23 -36.80
C LEU A 558 -2.11 -40.00 -37.41
N ALA A 559 -1.57 -40.11 -38.62
CA ALA A 559 -0.94 -38.99 -39.32
C ALA A 559 -1.88 -37.77 -39.42
N GLY A 560 -1.37 -36.61 -38.99
CA GLY A 560 -2.10 -35.33 -38.95
C GLY A 560 -2.91 -35.08 -37.67
N THR A 561 -2.92 -36.01 -36.71
CA THR A 561 -3.62 -35.82 -35.42
C THR A 561 -2.69 -35.22 -34.37
N VAL A 562 -3.25 -34.34 -33.52
CA VAL A 562 -2.56 -33.83 -32.33
C VAL A 562 -2.86 -34.75 -31.16
N LEU A 563 -1.82 -35.25 -30.49
CA LEU A 563 -1.91 -36.23 -29.41
C LEU A 563 -0.84 -35.99 -28.35
N ALA A 564 -0.97 -36.71 -27.23
CA ALA A 564 0.08 -36.88 -26.24
C ALA A 564 0.54 -38.35 -26.24
N THR A 565 1.85 -38.59 -26.11
CA THR A 565 2.44 -39.92 -26.01
C THR A 565 3.52 -39.95 -24.92
N GLU A 566 3.72 -41.10 -24.29
CA GLU A 566 4.76 -41.29 -23.27
C GLU A 566 5.74 -42.38 -23.70
N GLY A 567 7.01 -42.22 -23.33
CA GLY A 567 8.06 -43.19 -23.63
C GLY A 567 9.41 -42.82 -23.03
N VAL A 568 10.30 -43.80 -22.90
CA VAL A 568 11.67 -43.60 -22.40
C VAL A 568 12.58 -43.18 -23.54
N VAL A 569 13.34 -42.12 -23.36
CA VAL A 569 14.35 -41.65 -24.32
C VAL A 569 15.43 -42.72 -24.47
N VAL A 570 15.53 -43.32 -25.65
CA VAL A 570 16.50 -44.38 -25.97
C VAL A 570 17.65 -43.87 -26.85
N GLY A 571 17.53 -42.67 -27.42
CA GLY A 571 18.61 -42.01 -28.15
C GLY A 571 18.39 -40.51 -28.26
N ASP A 572 19.33 -39.72 -27.76
CA ASP A 572 19.33 -38.26 -27.83
C ASP A 572 20.23 -37.76 -28.97
N PHE A 573 19.64 -37.05 -29.93
CA PHE A 573 20.31 -36.42 -31.06
C PHE A 573 19.88 -34.96 -31.26
N GLN A 574 19.54 -34.27 -30.16
CA GLN A 574 19.18 -32.86 -30.19
C GLN A 574 20.33 -31.98 -30.69
N VAL A 575 21.58 -32.46 -30.54
CA VAL A 575 22.79 -31.90 -31.12
C VAL A 575 23.33 -32.84 -32.21
N GLY A 576 23.97 -32.30 -33.25
CA GLY A 576 24.61 -33.12 -34.30
C GLY A 576 23.76 -33.35 -35.56
N GLY A 577 22.67 -32.60 -35.71
CA GLY A 577 21.99 -32.42 -37.01
C GLY A 577 20.70 -33.21 -37.22
N LYS A 578 20.31 -34.12 -36.32
CA LYS A 578 18.98 -34.77 -36.34
C LYS A 578 17.90 -33.94 -35.64
N ASN A 579 18.29 -33.04 -34.73
CA ASN A 579 17.43 -32.06 -34.07
C ASN A 579 16.25 -32.70 -33.29
N GLY A 580 16.47 -33.85 -32.66
CA GLY A 580 15.43 -34.56 -31.93
C GLY A 580 15.95 -35.79 -31.19
N TYR A 581 15.06 -36.61 -30.67
CA TYR A 581 15.38 -37.79 -29.86
C TYR A 581 14.34 -38.91 -30.09
N TYR A 582 14.74 -40.16 -29.83
CA TYR A 582 13.84 -41.31 -29.91
C TYR A 582 13.30 -41.65 -28.53
N ILE A 583 11.99 -41.89 -28.45
CA ILE A 583 11.35 -42.43 -27.26
C ILE A 583 10.75 -43.81 -27.57
N GLN A 584 10.76 -44.70 -26.60
CA GLN A 584 10.21 -46.05 -26.74
C GLN A 584 9.34 -46.40 -25.54
N ASP A 585 8.19 -47.02 -25.79
CA ASP A 585 7.36 -47.60 -24.73
C ASP A 585 8.15 -48.73 -24.03
N PRO A 586 8.42 -48.64 -22.72
CA PRO A 586 9.22 -49.63 -22.01
C PRO A 586 8.53 -51.00 -21.87
N THR A 587 7.20 -51.05 -22.03
CA THR A 587 6.41 -52.29 -21.93
C THR A 587 6.07 -52.83 -23.31
N GLY A 588 5.70 -51.94 -24.24
CA GLY A 588 5.22 -52.27 -25.58
C GLY A 588 3.87 -53.00 -25.59
N ASP A 589 3.36 -53.32 -26.78
CA ASP A 589 2.12 -54.11 -26.95
C ASP A 589 2.36 -55.62 -27.13
N GLY A 590 3.61 -56.02 -27.36
CA GLY A 590 4.01 -57.41 -27.61
C GLY A 590 3.65 -57.93 -29.01
N ASP A 591 3.16 -57.09 -29.91
CA ASP A 591 2.95 -57.42 -31.31
C ASP A 591 4.24 -57.18 -32.12
N THR A 592 4.76 -58.24 -32.73
CA THR A 592 5.97 -58.15 -33.55
C THR A 592 5.77 -57.44 -34.89
N ALA A 593 4.55 -56.98 -35.21
CA ALA A 593 4.23 -56.26 -36.42
C ALA A 593 4.17 -54.73 -36.24
N THR A 594 4.20 -54.23 -35.01
CA THR A 594 4.15 -52.80 -34.66
C THR A 594 5.48 -52.36 -34.04
N SER A 595 5.82 -51.08 -34.17
CA SER A 595 6.96 -50.50 -33.46
C SER A 595 6.52 -49.87 -32.14
N ASP A 596 7.27 -50.13 -31.07
CA ASP A 596 7.11 -49.45 -29.78
C ASP A 596 7.89 -48.13 -29.68
N GLY A 597 8.61 -47.75 -30.74
CA GLY A 597 9.45 -46.55 -30.79
C GLY A 597 8.86 -45.44 -31.65
N ILE A 598 9.14 -44.19 -31.32
CA ILE A 598 8.83 -43.03 -32.17
C ILE A 598 9.90 -41.94 -32.06
N PHE A 599 10.15 -41.24 -33.16
CA PHE A 599 11.04 -40.10 -33.16
C PHE A 599 10.29 -38.81 -32.77
N VAL A 600 10.94 -37.98 -31.97
CA VAL A 600 10.39 -36.69 -31.52
C VAL A 600 11.30 -35.58 -32.05
N TYR A 601 10.78 -34.79 -32.99
CA TYR A 601 11.51 -33.66 -33.55
C TYR A 601 11.39 -32.42 -32.65
N ASN A 602 12.27 -32.34 -31.64
CA ASN A 602 12.30 -31.23 -30.70
C ASN A 602 13.70 -30.99 -30.13
N THR A 603 14.15 -29.73 -30.18
CA THR A 603 15.39 -29.25 -29.54
C THR A 603 15.14 -28.24 -28.43
N ALA A 604 13.87 -27.87 -28.20
CA ALA A 604 13.52 -26.82 -27.24
C ALA A 604 13.60 -27.30 -25.78
N THR A 605 13.25 -28.56 -25.53
CA THR A 605 13.35 -29.18 -24.20
C THR A 605 14.51 -30.17 -24.18
N ALA A 606 15.55 -29.90 -23.40
CA ALA A 606 16.67 -30.81 -23.25
C ALA A 606 16.23 -32.10 -22.53
N VAL A 607 16.59 -33.25 -23.09
CA VAL A 607 16.34 -34.58 -22.51
C VAL A 607 17.62 -35.40 -22.48
N ASN A 608 17.67 -36.45 -21.69
CA ASN A 608 18.76 -37.41 -21.63
C ASN A 608 18.27 -38.83 -21.92
N VAL A 609 19.16 -39.69 -22.42
CA VAL A 609 18.87 -41.13 -22.50
C VAL A 609 18.53 -41.66 -21.10
N GLY A 610 17.38 -42.35 -21.01
CA GLY A 610 16.80 -42.84 -19.76
C GLY A 610 15.75 -41.92 -19.13
N ASP A 611 15.48 -40.76 -19.70
CA ASP A 611 14.35 -39.93 -19.28
C ASP A 611 13.04 -40.53 -19.78
N HIS A 612 12.09 -40.80 -18.88
CA HIS A 612 10.71 -41.11 -19.27
C HIS A 612 10.00 -39.77 -19.49
N VAL A 613 9.53 -39.52 -20.70
CA VAL A 613 8.94 -38.24 -21.07
C VAL A 613 7.51 -38.40 -21.58
N ARG A 614 6.69 -37.38 -21.34
CA ARG A 614 5.42 -37.15 -22.02
C ARG A 614 5.61 -36.07 -23.06
N VAL A 615 5.14 -36.31 -24.28
CA VAL A 615 5.30 -35.40 -25.41
C VAL A 615 3.93 -35.11 -26.02
N ARG A 616 3.58 -33.83 -26.14
CA ARG A 616 2.38 -33.39 -26.87
C ARG A 616 2.78 -32.77 -28.20
N GLY A 617 2.26 -33.30 -29.30
CA GLY A 617 2.55 -32.80 -30.64
C GLY A 617 1.68 -33.44 -31.71
N THR A 618 2.02 -33.20 -32.97
CA THR A 618 1.32 -33.78 -34.12
C THR A 618 2.06 -34.99 -34.65
N ALA A 619 1.39 -36.13 -34.87
CA ALA A 619 1.99 -37.27 -35.57
C ALA A 619 2.07 -36.97 -37.07
N VAL A 620 3.25 -37.09 -37.68
CA VAL A 620 3.49 -36.77 -39.09
C VAL A 620 4.45 -37.76 -39.74
N GLU A 621 4.40 -37.82 -41.08
CA GLU A 621 5.36 -38.57 -41.90
C GLU A 621 6.47 -37.64 -42.40
N TYR A 622 7.72 -37.98 -42.14
CA TYR A 622 8.85 -37.18 -42.61
C TYR A 622 10.05 -38.04 -43.00
N TYR A 623 10.56 -37.84 -44.23
CA TYR A 623 11.63 -38.65 -44.82
C TYR A 623 11.42 -40.18 -44.77
N GLY A 624 10.16 -40.63 -44.72
CA GLY A 624 9.80 -42.05 -44.70
C GLY A 624 9.90 -42.70 -43.32
N ILE A 625 9.75 -41.92 -42.24
CA ILE A 625 9.50 -42.40 -40.88
C ILE A 625 8.34 -41.62 -40.23
N THR A 626 7.72 -42.22 -39.22
CA THR A 626 6.74 -41.54 -38.37
C THR A 626 7.44 -40.74 -37.27
N GLU A 627 7.12 -39.45 -37.13
CA GLU A 627 7.65 -38.60 -36.06
C GLU A 627 6.56 -37.72 -35.41
N ILE A 628 6.84 -37.23 -34.19
CA ILE A 628 6.03 -36.20 -33.53
C ILE A 628 6.62 -34.82 -33.86
N SER A 629 5.91 -34.02 -34.66
CA SER A 629 6.30 -32.68 -35.10
C SER A 629 5.12 -31.87 -35.68
N PRO A 630 4.91 -30.59 -35.30
CA PRO A 630 5.63 -29.85 -34.28
C PRO A 630 5.25 -30.34 -32.87
N VAL A 631 6.21 -30.26 -31.94
CA VAL A 631 6.00 -30.51 -30.51
C VAL A 631 5.58 -29.22 -29.82
N THR A 632 4.51 -29.29 -29.03
CA THR A 632 3.94 -28.17 -28.28
C THR A 632 4.35 -28.16 -26.80
N GLN A 633 4.60 -29.32 -26.21
CA GLN A 633 4.99 -29.45 -24.80
C GLN A 633 5.70 -30.78 -24.55
N VAL A 634 6.66 -30.78 -23.62
CA VAL A 634 7.36 -31.97 -23.13
C VAL A 634 7.43 -31.92 -21.62
N TRP A 635 7.08 -33.02 -20.94
CA TRP A 635 7.27 -33.20 -19.50
C TRP A 635 8.26 -34.34 -19.26
N ILE A 636 9.18 -34.16 -18.32
CA ILE A 636 10.08 -35.22 -17.86
C ILE A 636 9.43 -35.88 -16.63
N CYS A 637 8.95 -37.10 -16.80
CA CYS A 637 8.17 -37.84 -15.81
C CYS A 637 9.07 -38.54 -14.77
N SER A 638 10.23 -39.05 -15.20
CA SER A 638 11.27 -39.61 -14.33
C SER A 638 12.57 -39.75 -15.13
N THR A 639 13.69 -40.00 -14.45
CA THR A 639 15.02 -40.14 -15.08
C THR A 639 15.69 -41.45 -14.66
N GLY A 640 16.69 -41.91 -15.43
CA GLY A 640 17.44 -43.13 -15.13
C GLY A 640 16.71 -44.44 -15.44
N ASN A 641 15.65 -44.37 -16.25
CA ASN A 641 14.92 -45.55 -16.73
C ASN A 641 15.77 -46.32 -17.75
N THR A 642 15.48 -47.61 -17.91
CA THR A 642 16.16 -48.46 -18.90
C THR A 642 15.14 -49.20 -19.75
N VAL A 643 15.43 -49.32 -21.05
CA VAL A 643 14.68 -50.13 -22.00
C VAL A 643 15.62 -51.22 -22.51
N VAL A 644 15.13 -52.46 -22.58
CA VAL A 644 15.92 -53.58 -23.09
C VAL A 644 15.98 -53.48 -24.62
N PRO A 645 17.18 -53.50 -25.24
CA PRO A 645 17.30 -53.48 -26.70
C PRO A 645 16.60 -54.68 -27.35
N THR A 646 15.89 -54.43 -28.45
CA THR A 646 15.17 -55.44 -29.22
C THR A 646 16.09 -56.13 -30.20
N ALA A 647 16.35 -57.42 -30.00
CA ALA A 647 17.30 -58.16 -30.83
C ALA A 647 16.86 -58.27 -32.30
N VAL A 648 17.67 -57.76 -33.23
CA VAL A 648 17.47 -57.88 -34.68
C VAL A 648 18.39 -58.95 -35.28
N THR A 649 17.83 -59.85 -36.10
CA THR A 649 18.61 -60.84 -36.84
C THR A 649 18.83 -60.38 -38.28
N LEU A 650 20.11 -60.38 -38.73
CA LEU A 650 20.50 -60.00 -40.09
C LEU A 650 21.03 -61.21 -40.89
N PRO A 651 20.86 -61.22 -42.24
CA PRO A 651 20.19 -60.20 -43.04
C PRO A 651 18.65 -60.32 -43.00
N VAL A 652 17.96 -59.18 -43.18
CA VAL A 652 16.51 -59.16 -43.44
C VAL A 652 16.18 -59.59 -44.87
N THR A 653 14.92 -59.96 -45.13
CA THR A 653 14.47 -60.43 -46.45
C THR A 653 13.98 -59.29 -47.35
N ALA A 654 13.47 -58.22 -46.76
CA ALA A 654 13.07 -56.98 -47.42
C ALA A 654 13.41 -55.77 -46.53
N VAL A 655 13.55 -54.57 -47.12
CA VAL A 655 13.80 -53.34 -46.36
C VAL A 655 12.62 -53.00 -45.44
N SER A 656 11.38 -53.31 -45.86
CA SER A 656 10.17 -53.18 -45.06
C SER A 656 10.17 -54.07 -43.80
N ASP A 657 11.06 -55.07 -43.70
CA ASP A 657 11.18 -55.86 -42.47
C ASP A 657 11.76 -55.04 -41.29
N PHE A 658 12.31 -53.84 -41.56
CA PHE A 658 12.77 -52.91 -40.54
C PHE A 658 11.65 -52.04 -39.95
N GLU A 659 10.47 -52.00 -40.59
CA GLU A 659 9.35 -51.12 -40.19
C GLU A 659 8.90 -51.37 -38.75
N LYS A 660 8.75 -52.64 -38.37
CA LYS A 660 8.43 -53.06 -37.00
C LYS A 660 9.48 -52.72 -35.94
N TYR A 661 10.63 -52.18 -36.34
CA TYR A 661 11.68 -51.72 -35.44
C TYR A 661 11.94 -50.22 -35.60
N GLU A 662 11.11 -49.51 -36.38
CA GLU A 662 11.31 -48.10 -36.64
C GLU A 662 11.45 -47.34 -35.32
N SER A 663 12.48 -46.51 -35.17
CA SER A 663 12.66 -45.67 -33.98
C SER A 663 12.88 -46.42 -32.65
N MET A 664 13.00 -47.75 -32.65
CA MET A 664 13.30 -48.56 -31.46
C MET A 664 14.81 -48.69 -31.19
N LEU A 665 15.16 -48.97 -29.94
CA LEU A 665 16.47 -49.44 -29.53
C LEU A 665 16.63 -50.92 -29.90
N VAL A 666 17.58 -51.22 -30.80
CA VAL A 666 17.82 -52.56 -31.37
C VAL A 666 19.25 -53.07 -31.24
#